data_AF-D3B6Q7-F1
#
_entry.id   AF-D3B6Q7-F1
#
_cell.length_a   1.000
_cell.length_b   1.000
_cell.length_c   1.000
_cell.angle_alpha   90.00
_cell.angle_beta   90.00
_cell.angle_gamma   90.00
#
_symmetry.space_group_name_H-M   'P 1'
#
loop_
_entity.id
_entity.type
_entity.pdbx_description
1 polymer ?
#
loop_
_entity_poly.entity_id
_entity_poly.type
_entity_poly.pdbx_seq_one_letter_code
_entity_poly.pdbx_strand_id
1 'polypeptide(L)'
;MDGIEIDLSLCGFCRDKIEPGVERYRCSECVGLFLCTKCYHSPQSNLAHTDKAPLPHFCNIETKSDINYWSFIKCDTVYQSFVNSFTSFSKRRCIGVRNENSTTNPINWLTYEEIYDKSQRFGTSLTKYIPRESKVGTMLESLPEWYYVEFACLYYGFTMITINQHLNKAQLPIILNNGEPSVLVVSKYTLPRLIDVIDQYSKLTMVVHVGDEFDENLISKLPQNVQFKMMSELIDQTPTDQIGSHSPLVDGILALVYSSGSTGIPKGQIQTNRQLLNVLQKTYTPELYFLTMSFLSLSHAQRIFDLCTILNGGKIVVYRSTNLDSYLKDVIYIRPTYFWGLPSFWNQFYTRYQYQLQSIKDNNPQLSELELKELAINESRSMLGDRVQLVVTGGSVISQDILHFMKDCWADKVINLYGSTECYHITVNDVLNPDVQHKIIPIPEHPNSGQHPVGELVVLSPRVIKGYYRNEEANICFQDGWFYTGDIVEEYEPRKIRILDRVKNSFKGPQAKYVCPETIESYFYTSSLIRNIFLYGDSYHEFLVAIVIPSDEALERFNASIKDSNLNDNVKLRNYILEDIKLITNQKSIAFWESPRVIKLDNTIWSPENNLYTGTSKMDQVIDLLTSYLEQPFDEQNDSSNINNPTYDILLAPLKVSTLDQISSIATNLIKNEPIMQLIIKKICSKGFAQTKNELLCQWFYTWYNLESITAKRFVLAFVPAFLWVFLYGPSPTTHIGIETCMIGIYNHELVDREGNDNVFQPVSVTMPSFIFKSVTPDAESALTESTLKQLNLQSVPVMVERALTRIDAVTTANRTQILRTNIKVYNANLTYMPEISRTMFCEMCIRVSATGYPFLPLAQDSPSQHHHHNNNNNNNNINEQSSSSLASMVKSSDALFEESAPLSQSENLIERQRKERESRKQFRMTSYLELDYQLQSHHNQHLTNGNGNTTHQHTTITTTTTNNSKIVKRLYITESVYRELITGLTYCAFQDSTKSMATIALKSINQRASHDLVPEIMLYSNSVINVLQHQHQN
;
A
#
# COMPACT_ATOMS: atom_id res chain seq x y z
N MET A 1 -37.98 18.44 4.73
CA MET A 1 -38.94 19.39 5.31
C MET A 1 -39.96 19.72 4.24
N ASP A 2 -41.24 19.85 4.58
CA ASP A 2 -42.22 20.36 3.63
C ASP A 2 -42.13 21.89 3.55
N GLY A 3 -41.80 22.39 2.36
CA GLY A 3 -42.14 23.72 1.83
C GLY A 3 -42.20 24.92 2.79
N ILE A 4 -41.05 25.46 3.19
CA ILE A 4 -40.87 26.92 3.16
C ILE A 4 -39.89 27.22 2.03
N GLU A 5 -40.40 27.41 0.82
CA GLU A 5 -39.63 28.08 -0.23
C GLU A 5 -39.35 29.50 0.24
N ILE A 6 -38.09 29.78 0.60
CA ILE A 6 -37.66 31.15 0.89
C ILE A 6 -37.54 31.86 -0.46
N ASP A 7 -38.58 32.59 -0.86
CA ASP A 7 -38.54 33.43 -2.06
C ASP A 7 -37.46 34.52 -1.91
N LEU A 8 -36.30 34.24 -2.48
CA LEU A 8 -35.09 35.08 -2.48
C LEU A 8 -35.28 36.37 -3.30
N SER A 9 -36.44 36.55 -3.95
CA SER A 9 -36.86 37.80 -4.59
C SER A 9 -37.67 38.72 -3.67
N LEU A 10 -38.02 38.34 -2.44
CA LEU A 10 -38.75 39.20 -1.50
C LEU A 10 -37.84 39.82 -0.44
N CYS A 11 -38.18 41.04 -0.01
CA CYS A 11 -37.61 41.66 1.18
C CYS A 11 -38.06 40.93 2.45
N GLY A 12 -37.12 40.42 3.25
CA GLY A 12 -37.40 39.69 4.50
C GLY A 12 -38.06 40.53 5.60
N PHE A 13 -38.14 41.86 5.44
CA PHE A 13 -38.87 42.75 6.35
C PHE A 13 -40.26 43.14 5.81
N CYS A 14 -40.33 43.93 4.73
CA CYS A 14 -41.61 44.43 4.21
C CYS A 14 -42.35 43.46 3.27
N ARG A 15 -41.73 42.35 2.86
CA ARG A 15 -42.22 41.42 1.82
C ARG A 15 -42.42 42.00 0.41
N ASP A 16 -42.06 43.27 0.17
CA ASP A 16 -41.99 43.83 -1.19
C ASP A 16 -41.06 42.98 -2.07
N LYS A 17 -41.44 42.79 -3.35
CA LYS A 17 -40.60 42.15 -4.33
C LYS A 17 -39.43 43.05 -4.76
N ILE A 18 -38.25 42.47 -4.76
CA ILE A 18 -36.96 43.04 -5.16
C ILE A 18 -36.66 42.52 -6.58
N GLU A 19 -36.89 43.35 -7.59
CA GLU A 19 -36.58 42.97 -8.96
C GLU A 19 -35.06 42.91 -9.23
N PRO A 20 -34.57 41.96 -10.03
CA PRO A 20 -33.16 41.93 -10.43
C PRO A 20 -32.73 43.22 -11.12
N GLY A 21 -31.53 43.70 -10.77
CA GLY A 21 -30.98 45.00 -11.15
C GLY A 21 -31.13 46.06 -10.05
N VAL A 22 -32.07 45.89 -9.12
CA VAL A 22 -32.27 46.79 -7.96
C VAL A 22 -31.33 46.39 -6.82
N GLU A 23 -30.85 47.38 -6.06
CA GLU A 23 -30.05 47.14 -4.86
C GLU A 23 -30.83 46.37 -3.78
N ARG A 24 -30.21 45.30 -3.28
CA ARG A 24 -30.63 44.54 -2.12
C ARG A 24 -29.46 44.29 -1.19
N TYR A 25 -29.77 44.16 0.09
CA TYR A 25 -28.81 44.04 1.18
C TYR A 25 -28.93 42.63 1.76
N ARG A 26 -28.03 41.72 1.34
CA ARG A 26 -27.99 40.34 1.84
C ARG A 26 -27.23 40.28 3.17
N CYS A 27 -27.86 39.80 4.23
CA CYS A 27 -27.14 39.56 5.48
C CYS A 27 -26.07 38.47 5.30
N SER A 28 -24.87 38.69 5.85
CA SER A 28 -23.79 37.70 5.83
C SER A 28 -23.97 36.57 6.84
N GLU A 29 -24.88 36.70 7.80
CA GLU A 29 -25.07 35.73 8.89
C GLU A 29 -26.45 35.05 8.85
N CYS A 30 -27.52 35.81 8.59
CA CYS A 30 -28.87 35.25 8.50
C CYS A 30 -29.09 34.53 7.15
N VAL A 31 -29.41 33.23 7.19
CA VAL A 31 -29.80 32.44 6.03
C VAL A 31 -31.01 33.08 5.34
N GLY A 32 -30.92 33.27 4.02
CA GLY A 32 -32.03 33.75 3.18
C GLY A 32 -32.47 35.21 3.37
N LEU A 33 -31.86 35.98 4.28
CA LEU A 33 -32.30 37.35 4.58
C LEU A 33 -31.76 38.38 3.57
N PHE A 34 -32.68 38.95 2.80
CA PHE A 34 -32.45 40.13 1.95
C PHE A 34 -33.31 41.30 2.42
N LEU A 35 -32.75 42.50 2.44
CA LEU A 35 -33.50 43.74 2.68
C LEU A 35 -33.43 44.63 1.43
N CYS A 36 -34.55 45.22 1.02
CA CYS A 36 -34.52 46.31 0.03
C CYS A 36 -33.88 47.56 0.67
N THR A 37 -33.35 48.50 -0.14
CA THR A 37 -32.66 49.71 0.34
C THR A 37 -33.44 50.49 1.41
N LYS A 38 -34.76 50.60 1.26
CA LYS A 38 -35.65 51.24 2.26
C LYS A 38 -35.64 50.52 3.61
N CYS A 39 -35.69 49.20 3.61
CA CYS A 39 -35.74 48.40 4.83
C CYS A 39 -34.37 48.28 5.49
N TYR A 40 -33.27 48.23 4.73
CA TYR A 40 -31.92 48.21 5.28
C TYR A 40 -31.60 49.49 6.07
N HIS A 41 -31.92 50.67 5.51
CA HIS A 41 -31.71 51.95 6.18
C HIS A 41 -32.76 52.29 7.26
N SER A 42 -33.77 51.44 7.45
CA SER A 42 -34.73 51.60 8.56
C SER A 42 -34.08 51.22 9.89
N PRO A 43 -34.29 51.97 10.99
CA PRO A 43 -33.91 51.53 12.34
C PRO A 43 -34.57 50.20 12.77
N GLN A 44 -35.65 49.80 12.08
CA GLN A 44 -36.34 48.52 12.28
C GLN A 44 -35.71 47.34 11.52
N SER A 45 -34.66 47.58 10.70
CA SER A 45 -33.93 46.52 9.96
C SER A 45 -33.52 45.37 10.88
N ASN A 46 -33.00 45.69 12.07
CA ASN A 46 -32.61 44.74 13.12
C ASN A 46 -33.72 43.74 13.50
N LEU A 47 -35.00 44.08 13.35
CA LEU A 47 -36.13 43.18 13.64
C LEU A 47 -36.33 42.09 12.56
N ALA A 48 -35.71 42.24 11.38
CA ALA A 48 -35.71 41.22 10.34
C ALA A 48 -34.68 40.10 10.58
N HIS A 49 -33.71 40.33 11.48
CA HIS A 49 -32.66 39.37 11.80
C HIS A 49 -33.18 38.34 12.82
N THR A 50 -33.58 37.18 12.32
CA THR A 50 -34.08 36.06 13.13
C THR A 50 -32.98 35.22 13.77
N ASP A 51 -31.75 35.29 13.25
CA ASP A 51 -30.59 34.58 13.77
C ASP A 51 -29.94 35.33 14.93
N LYS A 52 -29.82 34.66 16.08
CA LYS A 52 -29.15 35.16 17.29
C LYS A 52 -27.62 35.07 17.18
N ALA A 53 -27.02 35.45 16.06
CA ALA A 53 -25.58 35.31 15.82
C ALA A 53 -24.77 36.14 16.85
N PRO A 54 -23.69 35.58 17.46
CA PRO A 54 -22.78 36.37 18.31
C PRO A 54 -21.89 37.30 17.48
N LEU A 55 -21.79 37.05 16.17
CA LEU A 55 -21.12 37.91 15.20
C LEU A 55 -22.06 39.07 14.79
N PRO A 56 -21.57 40.32 14.66
CA PRO A 56 -22.40 41.40 14.15
C PRO A 56 -22.91 41.08 12.73
N HIS A 57 -24.15 41.46 12.44
CA HIS A 57 -24.74 41.28 11.11
C HIS A 57 -24.20 42.33 10.14
N PHE A 58 -23.44 41.90 9.13
CA PHE A 58 -23.03 42.74 8.01
C PHE A 58 -23.95 42.45 6.83
N CYS A 59 -24.43 43.48 6.12
CA CYS A 59 -25.19 43.28 4.89
C CYS A 59 -24.37 43.72 3.68
N ASN A 60 -24.34 42.87 2.65
CA ASN A 60 -23.64 43.11 1.40
C ASN A 60 -24.61 43.67 0.37
N ILE A 61 -24.20 44.71 -0.36
CA ILE A 61 -24.96 45.27 -1.48
C ILE A 61 -24.84 44.30 -2.66
N GLU A 62 -25.98 43.89 -3.18
CA GLU A 62 -26.13 42.98 -4.31
C GLU A 62 -27.17 43.55 -5.28
N THR A 63 -27.03 43.30 -6.58
CA THR A 63 -28.02 43.71 -7.60
C THR A 63 -28.53 42.55 -8.45
N LYS A 64 -27.93 41.36 -8.33
CA LYS A 64 -28.44 40.11 -8.91
C LYS A 64 -29.17 39.31 -7.84
N SER A 65 -30.18 38.54 -8.23
CA SER A 65 -30.74 37.44 -7.44
C SER A 65 -29.83 36.21 -7.50
N ASP A 66 -29.97 35.26 -6.57
CA ASP A 66 -29.09 34.08 -6.47
C ASP A 66 -29.12 33.21 -7.76
N ILE A 67 -30.28 33.07 -8.39
CA ILE A 67 -30.42 32.41 -9.71
C ILE A 67 -29.69 33.16 -10.85
N ASN A 68 -29.66 34.50 -10.80
CA ASN A 68 -28.93 35.33 -11.76
C ASN A 68 -27.43 35.37 -11.47
N TYR A 69 -27.01 35.23 -10.21
CA TYR A 69 -25.63 34.96 -9.85
C TYR A 69 -25.21 33.60 -10.40
N TRP A 70 -25.99 32.53 -10.22
CA TRP A 70 -25.65 31.21 -10.74
C TRP A 70 -25.50 31.19 -12.26
N SER A 71 -26.48 31.77 -12.96
CA SER A 71 -26.50 31.84 -14.41
C SER A 71 -25.35 32.68 -14.99
N PHE A 72 -24.76 33.57 -14.19
CA PHE A 72 -23.58 34.37 -14.53
C PHE A 72 -22.26 33.70 -14.13
N ILE A 73 -22.24 32.94 -13.03
CA ILE A 73 -21.05 32.24 -12.54
C ILE A 73 -20.77 30.98 -13.37
N LYS A 74 -21.80 30.32 -13.91
CA LYS A 74 -21.63 29.15 -14.78
C LYS A 74 -21.05 29.56 -16.15
N CYS A 75 -19.83 29.13 -16.43
CA CYS A 75 -19.11 29.39 -17.70
C CYS A 75 -18.36 28.14 -18.16
N ASP A 76 -17.78 28.15 -19.37
CA ASP A 76 -17.09 26.99 -19.97
C ASP A 76 -15.68 26.73 -19.42
N THR A 77 -15.19 27.56 -18.49
CA THR A 77 -13.91 27.36 -17.82
C THR A 77 -13.99 27.59 -16.32
N VAL A 78 -13.23 26.81 -15.56
CA VAL A 78 -13.04 26.96 -14.10
C VAL A 78 -12.51 28.37 -13.80
N TYR A 79 -11.56 28.83 -14.62
CA TYR A 79 -11.03 30.19 -14.61
C TYR A 79 -12.15 31.24 -14.60
N GLN A 80 -13.00 31.26 -15.64
CA GLN A 80 -14.00 32.31 -15.79
C GLN A 80 -15.09 32.20 -14.73
N SER A 81 -15.45 30.98 -14.31
CA SER A 81 -16.38 30.75 -13.22
C SER A 81 -15.88 31.32 -11.88
N PHE A 82 -14.59 31.17 -11.54
CA PHE A 82 -14.04 31.82 -10.35
C PHE A 82 -13.93 33.33 -10.48
N VAL A 83 -13.43 33.86 -11.61
CA VAL A 83 -13.40 35.32 -11.85
C VAL A 83 -14.81 35.92 -11.73
N ASN A 84 -15.83 35.24 -12.24
CA ASN A 84 -17.22 35.67 -12.12
C ASN A 84 -17.75 35.58 -10.68
N SER A 85 -17.33 34.59 -9.88
CA SER A 85 -17.66 34.51 -8.44
C SER A 85 -17.00 35.65 -7.66
N PHE A 86 -15.68 35.83 -7.78
CA PHE A 86 -14.93 36.90 -7.12
C PHE A 86 -15.45 38.30 -7.48
N THR A 87 -15.82 38.53 -8.74
CA THR A 87 -16.46 39.78 -9.17
C THR A 87 -17.88 39.92 -8.59
N SER A 88 -18.66 38.84 -8.59
CA SER A 88 -20.06 38.83 -8.11
C SER A 88 -20.19 39.06 -6.61
N PHE A 89 -19.21 38.61 -5.84
CA PHE A 89 -19.25 38.56 -4.38
C PHE A 89 -18.14 39.37 -3.71
N SER A 90 -17.40 40.18 -4.46
CA SER A 90 -16.27 41.05 -4.06
C SER A 90 -16.27 41.47 -2.58
N LYS A 91 -17.33 42.12 -2.09
CA LYS A 91 -17.41 42.66 -0.73
C LYS A 91 -17.85 41.67 0.36
N ARG A 92 -18.33 40.47 0.00
CA ARG A 92 -18.65 39.41 0.96
C ARG A 92 -17.37 38.93 1.66
N ARG A 93 -17.52 38.47 2.90
CA ARG A 93 -16.52 37.64 3.60
C ARG A 93 -16.28 36.34 2.81
N CYS A 94 -15.02 35.94 2.66
CA CYS A 94 -14.61 34.71 1.98
C CYS A 94 -13.89 33.76 2.96
N ILE A 95 -12.68 34.12 3.41
CA ILE A 95 -11.83 33.30 4.27
C ILE A 95 -11.71 33.93 5.66
N GLY A 96 -12.05 33.17 6.69
CA GLY A 96 -11.90 33.54 8.10
C GLY A 96 -10.72 32.81 8.74
N VAL A 97 -10.00 33.48 9.65
CA VAL A 97 -8.89 32.92 10.43
C VAL A 97 -9.10 33.19 11.91
N ARG A 98 -8.85 32.19 12.75
CA ARG A 98 -8.92 32.34 14.21
C ARG A 98 -7.88 33.35 14.71
N ASN A 99 -8.36 34.39 15.37
CA ASN A 99 -7.57 35.40 16.08
C ASN A 99 -7.51 35.03 17.56
N GLU A 100 -6.48 34.29 17.96
CA GLU A 100 -6.30 33.79 19.33
C GLU A 100 -6.18 34.93 20.36
N ASN A 101 -5.71 36.10 19.92
CA ASN A 101 -5.56 37.31 20.74
C ASN A 101 -6.87 38.09 20.95
N SER A 102 -8.00 37.63 20.40
CA SER A 102 -9.31 38.28 20.59
C SER A 102 -10.40 37.32 21.08
N THR A 103 -11.06 37.72 22.17
CA THR A 103 -12.28 37.08 22.69
C THR A 103 -13.56 37.72 22.14
N THR A 104 -13.50 38.94 21.62
CA THR A 104 -14.67 39.72 21.15
C THR A 104 -14.87 39.65 19.64
N ASN A 105 -13.80 39.65 18.86
CA ASN A 105 -13.81 39.38 17.42
C ASN A 105 -12.85 38.22 17.12
N PRO A 106 -13.23 36.97 17.48
CA PRO A 106 -12.33 35.82 17.41
C PRO A 106 -11.98 35.35 15.99
N ILE A 107 -12.63 35.87 14.94
CA ILE A 107 -12.34 35.54 13.54
C ILE A 107 -12.00 36.81 12.75
N ASN A 108 -10.78 36.88 12.22
CA ASN A 108 -10.38 37.88 11.23
C ASN A 108 -10.83 37.40 9.86
N TRP A 109 -11.51 38.24 9.08
CA TRP A 109 -12.08 37.87 7.76
C TRP A 109 -11.41 38.60 6.61
N LEU A 110 -11.05 37.87 5.57
CA LEU A 110 -10.69 38.36 4.24
C LEU A 110 -11.91 38.29 3.32
N THR A 111 -12.13 39.32 2.53
CA THR A 111 -13.21 39.40 1.52
C THR A 111 -12.83 38.69 0.22
N TYR A 112 -13.82 38.45 -0.66
CA TYR A 112 -13.56 37.93 -2.01
C TYR A 112 -12.58 38.84 -2.78
N GLU A 113 -12.72 40.15 -2.66
CA GLU A 113 -11.83 41.14 -3.27
C GLU A 113 -10.38 41.01 -2.79
N GLU A 114 -10.14 40.85 -1.49
CA GLU A 114 -8.79 40.68 -0.94
C GLU A 114 -8.14 39.35 -1.34
N ILE A 115 -8.90 38.25 -1.39
CA ILE A 115 -8.39 36.97 -1.90
C ILE A 115 -8.03 37.11 -3.39
N TYR A 116 -8.89 37.75 -4.18
CA TYR A 116 -8.68 37.96 -5.60
C TYR A 116 -7.44 38.82 -5.89
N ASP A 117 -7.34 40.00 -5.27
CA ASP A 117 -6.22 40.93 -5.40
C ASP A 117 -4.87 40.28 -5.02
N LYS A 118 -4.80 39.60 -3.86
CA LYS A 118 -3.57 38.90 -3.44
C LYS A 118 -3.18 37.77 -4.41
N SER A 119 -4.16 37.05 -4.95
CA SER A 119 -3.92 36.02 -5.99
C SER A 119 -3.41 36.64 -7.29
N GLN A 120 -3.93 37.81 -7.67
CA GLN A 120 -3.49 38.54 -8.86
C GLN A 120 -2.07 39.10 -8.70
N ARG A 121 -1.74 39.69 -7.55
CA ARG A 121 -0.39 40.18 -7.24
C ARG A 121 0.62 39.03 -7.19
N PHE A 122 0.33 37.96 -6.45
CA PHE A 122 1.22 36.80 -6.35
C PHE A 122 1.48 36.14 -7.71
N GLY A 123 0.43 35.88 -8.50
CA GLY A 123 0.55 35.30 -9.84
C GLY A 123 1.30 36.19 -10.83
N THR A 124 1.01 37.50 -10.82
CA THR A 124 1.77 38.49 -11.59
C THR A 124 3.26 38.46 -11.21
N SER A 125 3.56 38.46 -9.92
CA SER A 125 4.94 38.45 -9.41
C SER A 125 5.68 37.19 -9.86
N LEU A 126 5.07 36.00 -9.75
CA LEU A 126 5.66 34.74 -10.23
C LEU A 126 6.02 34.77 -11.73
N THR A 127 5.22 35.41 -12.60
CA THR A 127 5.56 35.52 -14.04
C THR A 127 6.84 36.32 -14.33
N LYS A 128 7.39 37.05 -13.35
CA LYS A 128 8.69 37.73 -13.44
C LYS A 128 9.88 36.78 -13.22
N TYR A 129 9.65 35.62 -12.60
CA TYR A 129 10.69 34.66 -12.18
C TYR A 129 10.61 33.29 -12.87
N ILE A 130 9.40 32.85 -13.24
CA ILE A 130 9.15 31.59 -13.94
C ILE A 130 8.27 31.82 -15.18
N PRO A 131 8.47 31.05 -16.26
CA PRO A 131 7.56 31.08 -17.41
C PRO A 131 6.18 30.58 -17.00
N ARG A 132 5.14 30.97 -17.76
CA ARG A 132 3.84 30.29 -17.67
C ARG A 132 3.99 28.81 -18.04
N GLU A 133 3.02 27.99 -17.68
CA GLU A 133 3.05 26.52 -17.74
C GLU A 133 4.05 25.84 -16.79
N SER A 134 4.92 26.58 -16.09
CA SER A 134 5.68 26.08 -14.94
C SER A 134 4.77 25.50 -13.86
N LYS A 135 5.35 24.61 -13.04
CA LYS A 135 4.62 23.91 -11.98
C LYS A 135 5.01 24.45 -10.61
N VAL A 136 4.01 24.77 -9.80
CA VAL A 136 4.15 25.39 -8.46
C VAL A 136 3.72 24.37 -7.41
N GLY A 137 4.68 23.79 -6.70
CA GLY A 137 4.42 22.89 -5.59
C GLY A 137 3.99 23.66 -4.35
N THR A 138 2.96 23.18 -3.66
CA THR A 138 2.43 23.78 -2.44
C THR A 138 2.44 22.72 -1.34
N MET A 139 3.26 22.95 -0.32
CA MET A 139 3.34 22.12 0.88
C MET A 139 3.14 23.04 2.08
N LEU A 140 1.87 23.25 2.44
CA LEU A 140 1.44 24.12 3.54
C LEU A 140 0.43 23.37 4.42
N GLU A 141 0.32 23.80 5.67
CA GLU A 141 -0.87 23.60 6.49
C GLU A 141 -2.07 24.37 5.93
N SER A 142 -3.26 24.19 6.51
CA SER A 142 -4.45 24.93 6.06
C SER A 142 -4.31 26.42 6.41
N LEU A 143 -4.03 27.24 5.40
CA LEU A 143 -3.76 28.69 5.49
C LEU A 143 -4.54 29.48 4.42
N PRO A 144 -4.86 30.77 4.66
CA PRO A 144 -5.35 31.68 3.61
C PRO A 144 -4.45 31.72 2.37
N GLU A 145 -3.15 31.60 2.58
CA GLU A 145 -2.12 31.68 1.55
C GLU A 145 -2.24 30.54 0.52
N TRP A 146 -2.81 29.39 0.90
CA TRP A 146 -3.14 28.32 -0.04
C TRP A 146 -4.04 28.82 -1.17
N TYR A 147 -5.06 29.63 -0.84
CA TYR A 147 -5.98 30.18 -1.83
C TYR A 147 -5.30 31.19 -2.76
N TYR A 148 -4.33 31.97 -2.27
CA TYR A 148 -3.56 32.86 -3.14
C TYR A 148 -2.77 32.05 -4.17
N VAL A 149 -2.16 30.91 -3.78
CA VAL A 149 -1.43 30.03 -4.72
C VAL A 149 -2.39 29.35 -5.71
N GLU A 150 -3.49 28.78 -5.20
CA GLU A 150 -4.55 28.13 -5.99
C GLU A 150 -5.03 29.02 -7.14
N PHE A 151 -5.48 30.22 -6.82
CA PHE A 151 -6.05 31.13 -7.81
C PHE A 151 -4.96 31.83 -8.65
N ALA A 152 -3.76 32.08 -8.12
CA ALA A 152 -2.62 32.52 -8.94
C ALA A 152 -2.26 31.49 -10.02
N CYS A 153 -2.24 30.20 -9.68
CA CYS A 153 -2.00 29.13 -10.66
C CYS A 153 -3.09 29.12 -11.74
N LEU A 154 -4.35 29.16 -11.33
CA LEU A 154 -5.52 29.19 -12.23
C LEU A 154 -5.51 30.42 -13.16
N TYR A 155 -5.18 31.60 -12.67
CA TYR A 155 -5.26 32.86 -13.43
C TYR A 155 -4.06 33.09 -14.35
N TYR A 156 -2.85 32.71 -13.92
CA TYR A 156 -1.62 33.02 -14.67
C TYR A 156 -1.10 31.84 -15.50
N GLY A 157 -1.73 30.67 -15.37
CA GLY A 157 -1.45 29.50 -16.20
C GLY A 157 -0.30 28.66 -15.68
N PHE A 158 -0.22 28.45 -14.37
CA PHE A 158 0.73 27.51 -13.75
C PHE A 158 0.01 26.21 -13.38
N THR A 159 0.71 25.07 -13.44
CA THR A 159 0.17 23.81 -12.88
C THR A 159 0.43 23.78 -11.38
N MET A 160 -0.62 23.73 -10.55
CA MET A 160 -0.44 23.53 -9.11
C MET A 160 -0.04 22.07 -8.82
N ILE A 161 0.92 21.84 -7.93
CA ILE A 161 1.20 20.50 -7.38
C ILE A 161 0.85 20.55 -5.89
N THR A 162 -0.18 19.79 -5.46
CA THR A 162 -0.53 19.73 -4.05
C THR A 162 0.29 18.64 -3.35
N ILE A 163 0.99 19.00 -2.27
CA ILE A 163 1.83 18.09 -1.48
C ILE A 163 1.27 18.08 -0.06
N ASN A 164 0.85 16.91 0.41
CA ASN A 164 0.34 16.77 1.77
C ASN A 164 1.50 16.84 2.77
N GLN A 165 1.47 17.83 3.68
CA GLN A 165 2.54 18.08 4.64
C GLN A 165 2.86 16.90 5.58
N HIS A 166 1.89 16.02 5.82
CA HIS A 166 2.02 14.88 6.74
C HIS A 166 2.72 13.67 6.09
N LEU A 167 2.97 13.69 4.77
CA LEU A 167 3.67 12.62 4.06
C LEU A 167 5.06 12.32 4.65
N ASN A 168 5.45 11.06 4.62
CA ASN A 168 6.75 10.58 5.08
C ASN A 168 7.87 11.26 4.26
N LYS A 169 8.98 11.66 4.89
CA LYS A 169 10.15 12.26 4.20
C LYS A 169 10.61 11.41 3.00
N ALA A 170 10.55 10.07 3.09
CA ALA A 170 10.91 9.16 2.00
C ALA A 170 10.00 9.25 0.75
N GLN A 171 8.78 9.78 0.88
CA GLN A 171 7.83 9.98 -0.23
C GLN A 171 8.08 11.32 -0.96
N LEU A 172 8.68 12.31 -0.32
CA LEU A 172 8.91 13.65 -0.90
C LEU A 172 9.80 13.62 -2.17
N PRO A 173 10.93 12.87 -2.23
CA PRO A 173 11.73 12.75 -3.46
C PRO A 173 10.93 12.19 -4.64
N ILE A 174 9.98 11.28 -4.38
CA ILE A 174 9.13 10.67 -5.42
C ILE A 174 8.22 11.73 -6.04
N ILE A 175 7.58 12.55 -5.19
CA ILE A 175 6.66 13.61 -5.63
C ILE A 175 7.42 14.72 -6.38
N LEU A 176 8.57 15.17 -5.85
CA LEU A 176 9.38 16.20 -6.50
C LEU A 176 9.89 15.74 -7.88
N ASN A 177 10.39 14.52 -8.00
CA ASN A 177 10.88 13.99 -9.28
C ASN A 177 9.78 13.59 -10.27
N ASN A 178 8.59 13.17 -9.80
CA ASN A 178 7.46 12.85 -10.68
C ASN A 178 6.74 14.12 -11.17
N GLY A 179 6.51 15.08 -10.28
CA GLY A 179 5.79 16.32 -10.58
C GLY A 179 6.66 17.41 -11.20
N GLU A 180 7.93 17.51 -10.82
CA GLU A 180 8.89 18.57 -11.19
C GLU A 180 8.36 20.01 -10.97
N PRO A 181 8.13 20.44 -9.71
CA PRO A 181 7.87 21.86 -9.39
C PRO A 181 9.11 22.73 -9.58
N SER A 182 9.00 23.84 -10.33
CA SER A 182 10.07 24.85 -10.38
C SER A 182 10.04 25.80 -9.18
N VAL A 183 8.89 25.93 -8.52
CA VAL A 183 8.70 26.72 -7.29
C VAL A 183 8.10 25.83 -6.21
N LEU A 184 8.57 25.96 -4.97
CA LEU A 184 7.95 25.37 -3.78
C LEU A 184 7.45 26.47 -2.85
N VAL A 185 6.15 26.48 -2.54
CA VAL A 185 5.54 27.34 -1.52
C VAL A 185 5.44 26.55 -0.21
N VAL A 186 6.05 27.08 0.85
CA VAL A 186 6.30 26.41 2.13
C VAL A 186 6.08 27.35 3.33
N SER A 187 5.88 26.78 4.51
CA SER A 187 5.79 27.48 5.79
C SER A 187 6.95 27.09 6.70
N LYS A 188 7.05 27.74 7.86
CA LYS A 188 8.04 27.42 8.91
C LYS A 188 7.96 25.95 9.40
N TYR A 189 6.80 25.30 9.22
CA TYR A 189 6.59 23.89 9.60
C TYR A 189 6.98 22.91 8.48
N THR A 190 6.93 23.33 7.21
CA THR A 190 7.14 22.43 6.06
C THR A 190 8.52 22.57 5.39
N LEU A 191 9.16 23.74 5.44
CA LEU A 191 10.54 23.93 5.00
C LEU A 191 11.53 22.95 5.69
N PRO A 192 11.49 22.70 7.02
CA PRO A 192 12.37 21.72 7.69
C PRO A 192 12.12 20.26 7.28
N ARG A 193 10.98 19.97 6.61
CA ARG A 193 10.70 18.64 6.07
C ARG A 193 11.30 18.43 4.68
N LEU A 194 11.48 19.51 3.92
CA LEU A 194 11.94 19.51 2.53
C LEU A 194 13.45 19.74 2.37
N ILE A 195 14.11 20.44 3.31
CA ILE A 195 15.50 20.89 3.15
C ILE A 195 16.48 19.75 2.85
N ASP A 196 16.38 18.61 3.55
CA ASP A 196 17.25 17.42 3.34
C ASP A 196 17.05 16.73 1.97
N VAL A 197 16.00 17.13 1.23
CA VAL A 197 15.58 16.54 -0.05
C VAL A 197 15.82 17.50 -1.23
N ILE A 198 15.78 18.81 -0.98
CA ILE A 198 15.95 19.84 -2.04
C ILE A 198 17.30 19.73 -2.75
N ASP A 199 18.39 19.41 -2.03
CA ASP A 199 19.72 19.18 -2.60
C ASP A 199 19.76 18.06 -3.66
N GLN A 200 18.82 17.13 -3.60
CA GLN A 200 18.71 15.99 -4.52
C GLN A 200 17.82 16.32 -5.74
N TYR A 201 17.27 17.53 -5.82
CA TYR A 201 16.23 17.91 -6.77
C TYR A 201 16.59 19.17 -7.59
N SER A 202 17.27 18.94 -8.72
CA SER A 202 17.92 19.98 -9.53
C SER A 202 17.00 20.86 -10.41
N LYS A 203 15.68 20.67 -10.34
CA LYS A 203 14.70 21.42 -11.15
C LYS A 203 14.05 22.61 -10.40
N LEU A 204 14.36 22.76 -9.11
CA LEU A 204 13.90 23.90 -8.31
C LEU A 204 14.66 25.18 -8.69
N THR A 205 13.93 26.29 -8.84
CA THR A 205 14.50 27.64 -9.06
C THR A 205 14.12 28.62 -7.96
N MET A 206 13.06 28.37 -7.19
CA MET A 206 12.62 29.24 -6.09
C MET A 206 11.93 28.49 -4.95
N VAL A 207 12.16 28.94 -3.72
CA VAL A 207 11.34 28.66 -2.53
C VAL A 207 10.63 29.95 -2.12
N VAL A 208 9.30 29.88 -1.97
CA VAL A 208 8.47 30.96 -1.46
C VAL A 208 8.03 30.62 -0.04
N HIS A 209 8.39 31.46 0.93
CA HIS A 209 8.04 31.27 2.34
C HIS A 209 6.77 32.02 2.73
N VAL A 210 5.91 31.35 3.51
CA VAL A 210 4.66 31.86 4.05
C VAL A 210 4.81 32.18 5.54
N GLY A 211 4.40 33.40 5.91
CA GLY A 211 4.57 33.95 7.25
C GLY A 211 5.97 34.50 7.51
N ASP A 212 6.09 35.39 8.49
CA ASP A 212 7.27 36.23 8.70
C ASP A 212 8.38 35.58 9.55
N GLU A 213 8.08 34.45 10.21
CA GLU A 213 9.04 33.67 11.00
C GLU A 213 9.67 32.54 10.17
N PHE A 214 10.99 32.47 10.10
CA PHE A 214 11.74 31.38 9.45
C PHE A 214 13.09 31.13 10.15
N ASP A 215 13.75 30.02 9.83
CA ASP A 215 15.11 29.71 10.31
C ASP A 215 16.16 29.99 9.21
N GLU A 216 16.99 31.01 9.43
CA GLU A 216 18.12 31.39 8.56
C GLU A 216 19.12 30.24 8.35
N ASN A 217 19.25 29.32 9.32
CA ASN A 217 20.11 28.13 9.24
C ASN A 217 19.55 27.05 8.31
N LEU A 218 18.29 27.16 7.88
CA LEU A 218 17.71 26.32 6.83
C LEU A 218 17.76 27.02 5.48
N ILE A 219 17.57 28.34 5.43
CA ILE A 219 17.68 29.12 4.18
C ILE A 219 19.10 29.05 3.62
N SER A 220 20.12 29.16 4.49
CA SER A 220 21.54 29.04 4.12
C SER A 220 21.97 27.64 3.64
N LYS A 221 21.10 26.63 3.76
CA LYS A 221 21.29 25.29 3.18
C LYS A 221 20.64 25.12 1.80
N LEU A 222 19.86 26.08 1.31
CA LEU A 222 19.28 25.99 -0.03
C LEU A 222 20.40 26.02 -1.10
N PRO A 223 20.30 25.23 -2.19
CA PRO A 223 21.25 25.28 -3.28
C PRO A 223 21.40 26.70 -3.85
N GLN A 224 22.62 27.10 -4.20
CA GLN A 224 22.95 28.48 -4.61
C GLN A 224 22.15 29.00 -5.84
N ASN A 225 21.57 28.10 -6.63
CA ASN A 225 20.72 28.42 -7.78
C ASN A 225 19.22 28.54 -7.44
N VAL A 226 18.82 28.35 -6.18
CA VAL A 226 17.43 28.43 -5.69
C VAL A 226 17.24 29.76 -4.98
N GLN A 227 16.35 30.61 -5.51
CA GLN A 227 16.01 31.88 -4.89
C GLN A 227 15.09 31.67 -3.69
N PHE A 228 15.40 32.28 -2.54
CA PHE A 228 14.45 32.41 -1.44
C PHE A 228 13.67 33.73 -1.58
N LYS A 229 12.34 33.66 -1.38
CA LYS A 229 11.44 34.83 -1.42
C LYS A 229 10.36 34.73 -0.34
N MET A 230 9.96 35.86 0.21
CA MET A 230 8.79 35.92 1.10
C MET A 230 7.52 36.09 0.27
N MET A 231 6.40 35.46 0.66
CA MET A 231 5.15 35.62 -0.07
C MET A 231 4.59 37.05 0.04
N SER A 232 4.79 37.70 1.20
CA SER A 232 4.51 39.12 1.43
C SER A 232 5.30 40.01 0.46
N GLU A 233 6.63 39.81 0.35
CA GLU A 233 7.48 40.51 -0.62
C GLU A 233 6.93 40.41 -2.06
N LEU A 234 6.53 39.22 -2.50
CA LEU A 234 6.03 39.01 -3.86
C LEU A 234 4.66 39.69 -4.11
N ILE A 235 3.80 39.77 -3.09
CA ILE A 235 2.48 40.41 -3.15
C ILE A 235 2.62 41.94 -3.05
N ASP A 236 3.26 42.43 -1.99
CA ASP A 236 3.31 43.84 -1.62
C ASP A 236 4.17 44.67 -2.60
N GLN A 237 5.21 44.07 -3.19
CA GLN A 237 6.03 44.71 -4.25
C GLN A 237 5.41 44.59 -5.66
N THR A 238 4.15 44.19 -5.79
CA THR A 238 3.42 44.19 -7.07
C THR A 238 2.32 45.25 -7.04
N PRO A 239 2.55 46.46 -7.61
CA PRO A 239 1.56 47.52 -7.69
C PRO A 239 0.30 47.14 -8.47
N THR A 240 -0.83 47.79 -8.16
CA THR A 240 -2.13 47.50 -8.76
C THR A 240 -2.16 47.79 -10.26
N ASP A 241 -1.44 48.83 -10.70
CA ASP A 241 -1.22 49.21 -12.09
C ASP A 241 -0.29 48.26 -12.86
N GLN A 242 0.42 47.38 -12.17
CA GLN A 242 1.33 46.38 -12.76
C GLN A 242 0.76 44.96 -12.78
N ILE A 243 -0.50 44.76 -12.37
CA ILE A 243 -1.17 43.45 -12.43
C ILE A 243 -1.24 42.98 -13.88
N GLY A 244 -0.60 41.83 -14.15
CA GLY A 244 -0.45 41.28 -15.49
C GLY A 244 -1.74 40.65 -16.02
N SER A 245 -1.89 40.60 -17.34
CA SER A 245 -3.03 39.91 -17.95
C SER A 245 -3.06 38.42 -17.58
N HIS A 246 -4.24 37.93 -17.23
CA HIS A 246 -4.48 36.51 -17.00
C HIS A 246 -4.28 35.69 -18.28
N SER A 247 -3.85 34.44 -18.13
CA SER A 247 -3.63 33.48 -19.24
C SER A 247 -3.80 32.06 -18.69
N PRO A 248 -5.05 31.59 -18.51
CA PRO A 248 -5.35 30.29 -17.89
C PRO A 248 -5.02 29.09 -18.79
N LEU A 249 -4.66 27.97 -18.17
CA LEU A 249 -4.43 26.67 -18.84
C LEU A 249 -5.77 25.99 -19.22
N VAL A 250 -6.46 26.48 -20.25
CA VAL A 250 -7.80 25.99 -20.65
C VAL A 250 -7.80 24.50 -21.05
N ASP A 251 -6.82 24.06 -21.85
CA ASP A 251 -6.67 22.65 -22.27
C ASP A 251 -5.55 21.90 -21.51
N GLY A 252 -4.92 22.58 -20.55
CA GLY A 252 -3.77 22.07 -19.79
C GLY A 252 -4.14 21.26 -18.55
N ILE A 253 -3.11 20.98 -17.75
CA ILE A 253 -3.26 20.42 -16.40
C ILE A 253 -3.38 21.62 -15.44
N LEU A 254 -4.51 21.71 -14.71
CA LEU A 254 -4.68 22.76 -13.71
C LEU A 254 -3.96 22.39 -12.40
N ALA A 255 -4.11 21.14 -11.98
CA ALA A 255 -3.46 20.62 -10.78
C ALA A 255 -3.03 19.15 -10.92
N LEU A 256 -1.93 18.81 -10.25
CA LEU A 256 -1.53 17.45 -9.90
C LEU A 256 -1.72 17.27 -8.40
N VAL A 257 -2.72 16.45 -8.02
CA VAL A 257 -3.05 16.19 -6.61
C VAL A 257 -2.43 14.87 -6.16
N TYR A 258 -1.49 14.91 -5.22
CA TYR A 258 -0.78 13.70 -4.77
C TYR A 258 -1.45 13.04 -3.56
N SER A 259 -1.78 11.76 -3.71
CA SER A 259 -2.33 10.88 -2.66
C SER A 259 -1.44 9.63 -2.52
N SER A 260 -1.15 9.17 -1.29
CA SER A 260 -0.34 7.95 -1.04
C SER A 260 -1.03 6.70 -1.61
N GLY A 261 -2.29 6.49 -1.24
CA GLY A 261 -3.15 5.40 -1.72
C GLY A 261 -2.70 4.00 -1.29
N SER A 262 -3.49 2.98 -1.61
CA SER A 262 -3.32 1.56 -1.21
C SER A 262 -2.11 0.84 -1.81
N THR A 263 -1.07 1.58 -2.17
CA THR A 263 0.25 1.09 -2.61
C THR A 263 1.41 1.81 -1.91
N GLY A 264 1.14 2.75 -0.99
CA GLY A 264 2.15 3.55 -0.26
C GLY A 264 2.95 4.57 -1.12
N ILE A 265 3.10 4.31 -2.42
CA ILE A 265 3.76 5.17 -3.40
C ILE A 265 2.79 6.26 -3.88
N PRO A 266 3.06 7.57 -3.65
CA PRO A 266 2.15 8.64 -4.03
C PRO A 266 1.94 8.75 -5.55
N LYS A 267 0.70 9.07 -5.94
CA LYS A 267 0.28 9.22 -7.35
C LYS A 267 -0.29 10.60 -7.57
N GLY A 268 0.26 11.34 -8.54
CA GLY A 268 -0.23 12.67 -8.92
C GLY A 268 -1.44 12.57 -9.85
N GLN A 269 -2.61 12.93 -9.37
CA GLN A 269 -3.87 12.84 -10.10
C GLN A 269 -4.06 14.04 -11.03
N ILE A 270 -4.33 13.80 -12.32
CA ILE A 270 -4.41 14.84 -13.34
C ILE A 270 -5.80 15.50 -13.33
N GLN A 271 -5.89 16.70 -12.74
CA GLN A 271 -7.07 17.56 -12.84
C GLN A 271 -6.96 18.49 -14.06
N THR A 272 -8.06 18.59 -14.81
CA THR A 272 -8.15 19.41 -16.04
C THR A 272 -9.35 20.34 -15.95
N ASN A 273 -9.34 21.45 -16.69
CA ASN A 273 -10.43 22.43 -16.72
C ASN A 273 -11.81 21.77 -16.89
N ARG A 274 -12.03 20.99 -17.95
CA ARG A 274 -13.32 20.32 -18.23
C ARG A 274 -13.80 19.41 -17.09
N GLN A 275 -12.88 18.69 -16.47
CA GLN A 275 -13.18 17.71 -15.43
C GLN A 275 -13.51 18.39 -14.10
N LEU A 276 -12.67 19.33 -13.65
CA LEU A 276 -12.90 20.09 -12.41
C LEU A 276 -14.16 20.96 -12.53
N LEU A 277 -14.43 21.54 -13.70
CA LEU A 277 -15.68 22.24 -13.97
C LEU A 277 -16.92 21.35 -13.80
N ASN A 278 -16.84 20.08 -14.22
CA ASN A 278 -17.93 19.11 -14.05
C ASN A 278 -18.16 18.70 -12.59
N VAL A 279 -17.14 18.77 -11.73
CA VAL A 279 -17.29 18.57 -10.27
C VAL A 279 -17.93 19.80 -9.63
N LEU A 280 -17.35 20.98 -9.89
CA LEU A 280 -17.80 22.24 -9.31
C LEU A 280 -19.24 22.60 -9.70
N GLN A 281 -19.60 22.48 -10.99
CA GLN A 281 -20.93 22.87 -11.47
C GLN A 281 -22.07 21.96 -11.02
N LYS A 282 -21.77 20.77 -10.50
CA LYS A 282 -22.78 19.80 -10.00
C LYS A 282 -22.92 19.82 -8.48
N THR A 283 -22.07 20.59 -7.79
CA THR A 283 -22.08 20.79 -6.33
C THR A 283 -22.67 22.17 -5.96
N TYR A 284 -23.51 22.75 -6.83
CA TYR A 284 -24.17 24.03 -6.59
C TYR A 284 -25.59 23.82 -6.07
N THR A 285 -25.93 24.51 -4.98
CA THR A 285 -27.25 24.45 -4.33
C THR A 285 -27.69 25.88 -3.98
N PRO A 286 -28.60 26.51 -4.75
CA PRO A 286 -28.90 27.94 -4.62
C PRO A 286 -29.51 28.35 -3.28
N GLU A 287 -30.21 27.42 -2.62
CA GLU A 287 -30.89 27.64 -1.34
C GLU A 287 -29.94 27.63 -0.13
N LEU A 288 -28.74 27.05 -0.26
CA LEU A 288 -27.80 26.87 0.86
C LEU A 288 -26.73 27.97 0.86
N TYR A 289 -26.80 28.85 1.85
CA TYR A 289 -25.72 29.79 2.12
C TYR A 289 -24.61 29.07 2.89
N PHE A 290 -23.56 28.63 2.21
CA PHE A 290 -22.43 27.91 2.81
C PHE A 290 -21.61 28.79 3.78
N LEU A 291 -21.60 28.42 5.05
CA LEU A 291 -20.56 28.73 6.04
C LEU A 291 -20.05 27.41 6.60
N THR A 292 -18.76 27.14 6.42
CA THR A 292 -18.12 25.87 6.76
C THR A 292 -16.76 26.04 7.45
N MET A 293 -16.21 24.93 7.94
CA MET A 293 -14.86 24.81 8.49
C MET A 293 -13.91 24.14 7.48
N SER A 294 -12.75 24.74 7.28
CA SER A 294 -11.59 24.11 6.62
C SER A 294 -10.65 23.58 7.69
N PHE A 295 -10.78 22.29 8.01
CA PHE A 295 -9.98 21.62 9.06
C PHE A 295 -9.25 20.36 8.55
N LEU A 296 -9.70 19.76 7.45
CA LEU A 296 -8.98 18.70 6.76
C LEU A 296 -7.98 19.30 5.76
N SER A 297 -7.02 18.51 5.29
CA SER A 297 -5.90 19.06 4.48
C SER A 297 -6.37 19.56 3.10
N LEU A 298 -6.06 20.83 2.80
CA LEU A 298 -6.21 21.46 1.48
C LEU A 298 -5.38 20.78 0.38
N SER A 299 -4.44 19.90 0.73
CA SER A 299 -3.76 19.06 -0.26
C SER A 299 -4.67 18.05 -0.96
N HIS A 300 -5.85 17.74 -0.40
CA HIS A 300 -6.68 16.60 -0.80
C HIS A 300 -8.18 16.98 -0.95
N ALA A 301 -9.07 16.37 -0.16
CA ALA A 301 -10.52 16.44 -0.39
C ALA A 301 -11.16 17.78 0.04
N GLN A 302 -10.68 18.39 1.13
CA GLN A 302 -11.18 19.69 1.63
C GLN A 302 -11.17 20.76 0.55
N ARG A 303 -10.12 20.79 -0.27
CA ARG A 303 -9.94 21.71 -1.40
C ARG A 303 -11.15 21.75 -2.34
N ILE A 304 -11.82 20.62 -2.58
CA ILE A 304 -13.00 20.59 -3.46
C ILE A 304 -14.22 21.22 -2.77
N PHE A 305 -14.47 20.91 -1.50
CA PHE A 305 -15.56 21.52 -0.74
C PHE A 305 -15.36 23.03 -0.57
N ASP A 306 -14.12 23.47 -0.40
CA ASP A 306 -13.76 24.87 -0.26
C ASP A 306 -13.84 25.61 -1.62
N LEU A 307 -13.34 25.02 -2.71
CA LEU A 307 -13.54 25.54 -4.06
C LEU A 307 -15.03 25.63 -4.43
N CYS A 308 -15.85 24.65 -4.02
CA CYS A 308 -17.32 24.73 -4.17
C CYS A 308 -17.90 25.88 -3.34
N THR A 309 -17.50 26.02 -2.08
CA THR A 309 -17.95 27.10 -1.17
C THR A 309 -17.62 28.48 -1.73
N ILE A 310 -16.41 28.67 -2.25
CA ILE A 310 -15.96 29.91 -2.90
C ILE A 310 -16.73 30.15 -4.21
N LEU A 311 -17.02 29.12 -4.99
CA LEU A 311 -17.82 29.27 -6.22
C LEU A 311 -19.28 29.65 -5.92
N ASN A 312 -19.83 29.20 -4.80
CA ASN A 312 -21.18 29.55 -4.32
C ASN A 312 -21.24 30.93 -3.64
N GLY A 313 -20.12 31.59 -3.38
CA GLY A 313 -20.08 32.88 -2.66
C GLY A 313 -20.27 32.76 -1.14
N GLY A 314 -19.93 31.61 -0.57
CA GLY A 314 -20.00 31.31 0.86
C GLY A 314 -18.79 31.78 1.67
N LYS A 315 -18.66 31.26 2.88
CA LYS A 315 -17.61 31.54 3.86
C LYS A 315 -16.92 30.26 4.33
N ILE A 316 -15.60 30.30 4.47
CA ILE A 316 -14.79 29.22 5.04
C ILE A 316 -14.03 29.79 6.24
N VAL A 317 -14.14 29.18 7.43
CA VAL A 317 -13.18 29.45 8.51
C VAL A 317 -12.07 28.40 8.46
N VAL A 318 -10.83 28.85 8.29
CA VAL A 318 -9.64 28.02 8.27
C VAL A 318 -9.21 27.72 9.70
N TYR A 319 -9.25 26.44 10.07
CA TYR A 319 -8.83 25.94 11.37
C TYR A 319 -7.39 25.42 11.30
N ARG A 320 -6.58 25.78 12.32
CA ARG A 320 -5.11 25.55 12.34
C ARG A 320 -4.62 24.65 13.48
N SER A 321 -5.46 24.38 14.46
CA SER A 321 -5.12 23.56 15.63
C SER A 321 -5.40 22.08 15.35
N THR A 322 -4.67 21.18 16.02
CA THR A 322 -4.91 19.73 15.97
C THR A 322 -5.81 19.21 17.10
N ASN A 323 -6.23 20.08 18.03
CA ASN A 323 -7.05 19.71 19.17
C ASN A 323 -8.55 19.75 18.85
N LEU A 324 -9.26 18.65 19.15
CA LEU A 324 -10.69 18.47 18.85
C LEU A 324 -11.62 19.27 19.78
N ASP A 325 -11.31 19.44 21.07
CA ASP A 325 -12.14 20.24 21.98
C ASP A 325 -12.10 21.73 21.60
N SER A 326 -10.93 22.24 21.21
CA SER A 326 -10.78 23.59 20.66
C SER A 326 -11.54 23.74 19.34
N TYR A 327 -11.58 22.70 18.51
CA TYR A 327 -12.33 22.71 17.25
C TYR A 327 -13.83 22.78 17.51
N LEU A 328 -14.35 21.95 18.42
CA LEU A 328 -15.76 21.94 18.78
C LEU A 328 -16.19 23.26 19.46
N LYS A 329 -15.34 23.89 20.26
CA LYS A 329 -15.58 25.24 20.80
C LYS A 329 -15.70 26.30 19.70
N ASP A 330 -14.80 26.28 18.72
CA ASP A 330 -14.88 27.19 17.58
C ASP A 330 -16.09 26.89 16.69
N VAL A 331 -16.46 25.62 16.47
CA VAL A 331 -17.69 25.22 15.74
C VAL A 331 -18.95 25.74 16.46
N ILE A 332 -19.05 25.59 17.79
CA ILE A 332 -20.15 26.10 18.60
C ILE A 332 -20.24 27.64 18.55
N TYR A 333 -19.10 28.34 18.42
CA TYR A 333 -19.09 29.80 18.23
C TYR A 333 -19.51 30.21 16.79
N ILE A 334 -18.95 29.53 15.78
CA ILE A 334 -19.11 29.86 14.35
C ILE A 334 -20.51 29.48 13.84
N ARG A 335 -21.13 28.44 14.41
CA ARG A 335 -22.47 27.91 14.07
C ARG A 335 -22.60 27.71 12.56
N PRO A 336 -21.85 26.76 11.97
CA PRO A 336 -21.81 26.55 10.52
C PRO A 336 -23.18 26.14 9.97
N THR A 337 -23.46 26.53 8.72
CA THR A 337 -24.66 26.10 7.98
C THR A 337 -24.39 24.82 7.19
N TYR A 338 -23.13 24.57 6.81
CA TYR A 338 -22.67 23.36 6.17
C TYR A 338 -21.55 22.75 7.01
N PHE A 339 -21.71 21.49 7.41
CA PHE A 339 -20.67 20.75 8.14
C PHE A 339 -20.40 19.43 7.42
N TRP A 340 -19.13 19.10 7.21
CA TRP A 340 -18.73 17.79 6.69
C TRP A 340 -17.66 17.17 7.58
N GLY A 341 -17.75 15.86 7.79
CA GLY A 341 -16.82 15.11 8.64
C GLY A 341 -16.59 13.71 8.11
N LEU A 342 -15.40 13.17 8.36
CA LEU A 342 -15.09 11.77 8.06
C LEU A 342 -15.80 10.85 9.09
N PRO A 343 -16.09 9.57 8.78
CA PRO A 343 -16.65 8.64 9.74
C PRO A 343 -15.87 8.57 11.06
N SER A 344 -14.54 8.65 11.03
CA SER A 344 -13.70 8.73 12.24
C SER A 344 -14.01 9.90 13.19
N PHE A 345 -14.55 11.02 12.68
CA PHE A 345 -15.05 12.14 13.50
C PHE A 345 -16.42 11.80 14.09
N TRP A 346 -17.33 11.24 13.29
CA TRP A 346 -18.68 10.84 13.72
C TRP A 346 -18.66 9.71 14.74
N ASN A 347 -17.70 8.79 14.67
CA ASN A 347 -17.46 7.74 15.65
C ASN A 347 -17.14 8.33 17.03
N GLN A 348 -16.14 9.23 17.12
CA GLN A 348 -15.78 9.92 18.37
C GLN A 348 -16.96 10.74 18.94
N PHE A 349 -17.75 11.35 18.06
CA PHE A 349 -18.95 12.10 18.43
C PHE A 349 -20.06 11.17 18.98
N TYR A 350 -20.20 9.96 18.42
CA TYR A 350 -21.12 8.94 18.92
C TYR A 350 -20.69 8.36 20.27
N THR A 351 -19.39 8.06 20.46
CA THR A 351 -18.83 7.67 21.76
C THR A 351 -19.15 8.72 22.84
N ARG A 352 -19.00 10.01 22.51
CA ARG A 352 -19.36 11.11 23.42
C ARG A 352 -20.86 11.12 23.76
N TYR A 353 -21.73 10.92 22.77
CA TYR A 353 -23.17 10.82 22.98
C TYR A 353 -23.54 9.65 23.91
N GLN A 354 -22.90 8.48 23.75
CA GLN A 354 -23.13 7.32 24.62
C GLN A 354 -22.74 7.61 26.08
N TYR A 355 -21.58 8.25 26.29
CA TYR A 355 -21.15 8.70 27.61
C TYR A 355 -22.11 9.74 28.23
N GLN A 356 -22.55 10.74 27.45
CA GLN A 356 -23.55 11.72 27.87
C GLN A 356 -24.87 11.04 28.24
N LEU A 357 -25.37 10.11 27.43
CA LEU A 357 -26.61 9.37 27.69
C LEU A 357 -26.53 8.54 28.98
N GLN A 358 -25.42 7.84 29.23
CA GLN A 358 -25.23 7.08 30.46
C GLN A 358 -25.11 7.99 31.68
N SER A 359 -24.38 9.11 31.58
CA SER A 359 -24.30 10.12 32.66
C SER A 359 -25.66 10.76 32.96
N ILE A 360 -26.44 11.12 31.94
CA ILE A 360 -27.79 11.69 32.12
C ILE A 360 -28.72 10.66 32.79
N LYS A 361 -28.61 9.37 32.41
CA LYS A 361 -29.36 8.25 33.01
C LYS A 361 -29.01 8.00 34.47
N ASP A 362 -27.73 8.00 34.83
CA ASP A 362 -27.30 7.79 36.23
C ASP A 362 -27.70 8.97 37.14
N ASN A 363 -27.74 10.20 36.59
CA ASN A 363 -28.23 11.38 37.31
C ASN A 363 -29.77 11.52 37.31
N ASN A 364 -30.48 10.86 36.39
CA ASN A 364 -31.95 10.97 36.23
C ASN A 364 -32.65 9.61 36.07
N PRO A 365 -32.46 8.64 37.00
CA PRO A 365 -33.02 7.29 36.88
C PRO A 365 -34.57 7.23 36.91
N GLN A 366 -35.23 8.35 37.22
CA GLN A 366 -36.69 8.51 37.17
C GLN A 366 -37.26 8.77 35.76
N LEU A 367 -36.44 9.13 34.78
CA LEU A 367 -36.88 9.44 33.41
C LEU A 367 -36.99 8.17 32.55
N SER A 368 -37.89 8.18 31.58
CA SER A 368 -37.99 7.09 30.61
C SER A 368 -36.80 7.07 29.65
N GLU A 369 -36.54 5.91 29.04
CA GLU A 369 -35.45 5.76 28.05
C GLU A 369 -35.60 6.73 26.86
N LEU A 370 -36.84 7.11 26.52
CA LEU A 370 -37.13 8.10 25.48
C LEU A 370 -36.67 9.50 25.89
N GLU A 371 -37.04 9.96 27.09
CA GLU A 371 -36.66 11.27 27.62
C GLU A 371 -35.14 11.38 27.82
N LEU A 372 -34.51 10.32 28.32
CA LEU A 372 -33.05 10.24 28.48
C LEU A 372 -32.33 10.36 27.13
N LYS A 373 -32.81 9.65 26.09
CA LYS A 373 -32.29 9.76 24.73
C LYS A 373 -32.54 11.15 24.15
N GLU A 374 -33.73 11.71 24.31
CA GLU A 374 -34.06 13.05 23.80
C GLU A 374 -33.15 14.14 24.41
N LEU A 375 -32.85 14.07 25.72
CA LEU A 375 -31.90 14.98 26.35
C LEU A 375 -30.49 14.87 25.75
N ALA A 376 -29.96 13.65 25.63
CA ALA A 376 -28.63 13.40 25.07
C ALA A 376 -28.52 13.75 23.57
N ILE A 377 -29.59 13.50 22.79
CA ILE A 377 -29.72 13.91 21.38
C ILE A 377 -29.76 15.43 21.26
N ASN A 378 -30.48 16.14 22.14
CA ASN A 378 -30.54 17.60 22.12
C ASN A 378 -29.21 18.27 22.50
N GLU A 379 -28.47 17.73 23.47
CA GLU A 379 -27.11 18.19 23.77
C GLU A 379 -26.18 17.96 22.55
N SER A 380 -26.18 16.75 22.00
CA SER A 380 -25.40 16.38 20.80
C SER A 380 -25.70 17.28 19.60
N ARG A 381 -26.99 17.47 19.29
CA ARG A 381 -27.52 18.35 18.23
C ARG A 381 -26.95 19.77 18.34
N SER A 382 -26.82 20.29 19.56
CA SER A 382 -26.33 21.65 19.83
C SER A 382 -24.85 21.89 19.51
N MET A 383 -24.03 20.83 19.43
CA MET A 383 -22.58 20.96 19.24
C MET A 383 -22.16 21.42 17.83
N LEU A 384 -23.05 21.32 16.83
CA LEU A 384 -22.87 21.97 15.51
C LEU A 384 -23.53 23.36 15.44
N GLY A 385 -24.10 23.84 16.55
CA GLY A 385 -24.99 24.99 16.58
C GLY A 385 -26.40 24.68 16.05
N ASP A 386 -27.22 25.72 16.00
CA ASP A 386 -28.62 25.72 15.54
C ASP A 386 -28.79 26.01 14.04
N ARG A 387 -27.76 26.56 13.38
CA ARG A 387 -27.82 27.02 11.98
C ARG A 387 -27.55 25.95 10.92
N VAL A 388 -27.11 24.75 11.32
CA VAL A 388 -26.72 23.71 10.36
C VAL A 388 -27.92 23.30 9.49
N GLN A 389 -27.74 23.37 8.17
CA GLN A 389 -28.74 23.03 7.14
C GLN A 389 -28.38 21.73 6.43
N LEU A 390 -27.10 21.40 6.34
CA LEU A 390 -26.59 20.20 5.66
C LEU A 390 -25.40 19.63 6.44
N VAL A 391 -25.49 18.35 6.79
CA VAL A 391 -24.48 17.57 7.51
C VAL A 391 -24.04 16.43 6.59
N VAL A 392 -22.73 16.31 6.36
CA VAL A 392 -22.17 15.37 5.39
C VAL A 392 -21.20 14.39 6.06
N THR A 393 -21.37 13.12 5.75
CA THR A 393 -20.38 12.07 6.02
C THR A 393 -19.90 11.42 4.72
N GLY A 394 -18.67 10.91 4.70
CA GLY A 394 -18.11 10.23 3.53
C GLY A 394 -16.60 10.03 3.59
N GLY A 395 -16.08 9.31 2.60
CA GLY A 395 -14.65 9.02 2.44
C GLY A 395 -14.23 7.60 2.87
N SER A 396 -14.91 7.00 3.84
CA SER A 396 -14.82 5.57 4.22
C SER A 396 -16.21 5.01 4.52
N VAL A 397 -16.29 3.72 4.86
CA VAL A 397 -17.53 3.12 5.40
C VAL A 397 -17.90 3.80 6.74
N ILE A 398 -19.20 3.86 7.03
CA ILE A 398 -19.79 4.31 8.30
C ILE A 398 -20.93 3.35 8.68
N SER A 399 -21.12 3.07 9.97
CA SER A 399 -22.17 2.15 10.41
C SER A 399 -23.57 2.77 10.38
N GLN A 400 -24.57 1.91 10.19
CA GLN A 400 -25.96 2.34 10.10
C GLN A 400 -26.46 2.96 11.42
N ASP A 401 -25.95 2.52 12.57
CA ASP A 401 -26.33 3.05 13.88
C ASP A 401 -25.85 4.49 14.08
N ILE A 402 -24.64 4.81 13.61
CA ILE A 402 -24.11 6.18 13.64
C ILE A 402 -24.87 7.04 12.62
N LEU A 403 -25.20 6.51 11.42
CA LEU A 403 -26.07 7.19 10.46
C LEU A 403 -27.49 7.44 11.01
N HIS A 404 -28.04 6.54 11.82
CA HIS A 404 -29.31 6.75 12.52
C HIS A 404 -29.19 7.82 13.59
N PHE A 405 -28.19 7.75 14.48
CA PHE A 405 -27.92 8.78 15.48
C PHE A 405 -27.70 10.17 14.87
N MET A 406 -26.98 10.28 13.75
CA MET A 406 -26.84 11.53 13.01
C MET A 406 -28.20 12.06 12.53
N LYS A 407 -29.10 11.19 12.08
CA LYS A 407 -30.48 11.54 11.68
C LYS A 407 -31.38 11.84 12.89
N ASP A 408 -31.15 11.25 14.05
CA ASP A 408 -31.83 11.66 15.28
C ASP A 408 -31.39 13.07 15.69
N CYS A 409 -30.09 13.39 15.55
CA CYS A 409 -29.56 14.72 15.81
C CYS A 409 -29.99 15.78 14.78
N TRP A 410 -29.94 15.51 13.48
CA TRP A 410 -30.12 16.53 12.43
C TRP A 410 -31.13 16.19 11.32
N ALA A 411 -31.90 15.11 11.48
CA ALA A 411 -32.99 14.70 10.59
C ALA A 411 -32.57 14.51 9.12
N ASP A 412 -33.37 15.05 8.20
CA ASP A 412 -33.20 15.00 6.75
C ASP A 412 -32.00 15.81 6.22
N LYS A 413 -31.33 16.56 7.09
CA LYS A 413 -30.11 17.31 6.76
C LYS A 413 -28.88 16.42 6.56
N VAL A 414 -28.95 15.13 6.92
CA VAL A 414 -27.80 14.20 6.86
C VAL A 414 -27.70 13.52 5.50
N ILE A 415 -26.55 13.65 4.84
CA ILE A 415 -26.22 12.88 3.64
C ILE A 415 -24.93 12.05 3.81
N ASN A 416 -24.99 10.81 3.31
CA ASN A 416 -23.85 9.93 3.12
C ASN A 416 -23.32 10.07 1.67
N LEU A 417 -22.03 10.34 1.51
CA LEU A 417 -21.35 10.46 0.22
C LEU A 417 -20.28 9.37 0.06
N TYR A 418 -20.54 8.37 -0.77
CA TYR A 418 -19.47 7.52 -1.31
C TYR A 418 -18.87 8.15 -2.58
N GLY A 419 -17.56 8.02 -2.72
CA GLY A 419 -16.78 8.52 -3.83
C GLY A 419 -15.29 8.23 -3.65
N SER A 420 -14.52 8.49 -4.70
CA SER A 420 -13.05 8.43 -4.67
C SER A 420 -12.47 9.76 -5.17
N THR A 421 -11.15 9.96 -5.10
CA THR A 421 -10.52 11.17 -5.67
C THR A 421 -10.49 11.15 -7.20
N GLU A 422 -10.54 9.96 -7.79
CA GLU A 422 -10.55 9.73 -9.24
C GLU A 422 -11.90 10.08 -9.88
N CYS A 423 -13.03 10.00 -9.15
CA CYS A 423 -14.38 10.25 -9.69
C CYS A 423 -15.23 11.24 -8.87
N TYR A 424 -14.79 11.65 -7.67
CA TYR A 424 -15.51 12.47 -6.71
C TYR A 424 -16.81 11.77 -6.25
N HIS A 425 -17.88 12.50 -5.92
CA HIS A 425 -19.14 11.96 -5.38
C HIS A 425 -19.81 10.96 -6.34
N ILE A 426 -19.71 9.65 -6.09
CA ILE A 426 -20.31 8.61 -6.93
C ILE A 426 -21.79 8.44 -6.56
N THR A 427 -22.10 8.35 -5.26
CA THR A 427 -23.48 8.30 -4.74
C THR A 427 -23.81 9.47 -3.81
N VAL A 428 -25.11 9.66 -3.54
CA VAL A 428 -25.65 10.42 -2.42
C VAL A 428 -26.72 9.56 -1.76
N ASN A 429 -26.59 9.25 -0.46
CA ASN A 429 -27.48 8.33 0.24
C ASN A 429 -27.71 7.03 -0.55
N ASP A 430 -26.60 6.39 -0.93
CA ASP A 430 -26.49 5.14 -1.68
C ASP A 430 -27.02 5.19 -3.14
N VAL A 431 -27.75 6.24 -3.53
CA VAL A 431 -28.23 6.47 -4.91
C VAL A 431 -27.10 7.00 -5.79
N LEU A 432 -26.84 6.35 -6.92
CA LEU A 432 -25.87 6.80 -7.94
C LEU A 432 -26.27 8.13 -8.56
N ASN A 433 -25.36 9.10 -8.53
CA ASN A 433 -25.57 10.44 -9.11
C ASN A 433 -25.98 10.36 -10.59
N PRO A 434 -26.93 11.18 -11.08
CA PRO A 434 -27.50 11.03 -12.43
C PRO A 434 -26.49 11.10 -13.59
N ASP A 435 -25.33 11.71 -13.38
CA ASP A 435 -24.24 11.79 -14.37
C ASP A 435 -23.23 10.63 -14.28
N VAL A 436 -23.50 9.63 -13.45
CA VAL A 436 -22.72 8.39 -13.33
C VAL A 436 -23.47 7.26 -14.03
N GLN A 437 -22.86 6.74 -15.09
CA GLN A 437 -23.15 5.42 -15.63
C GLN A 437 -22.31 4.39 -14.85
N HIS A 438 -22.87 3.21 -14.58
CA HIS A 438 -22.19 2.18 -13.80
C HIS A 438 -22.31 0.80 -14.45
N LYS A 439 -21.42 -0.10 -14.02
CA LYS A 439 -21.46 -1.55 -14.21
C LYS A 439 -21.02 -2.18 -12.90
N ILE A 440 -21.50 -3.40 -12.64
CA ILE A 440 -20.96 -4.29 -11.61
C ILE A 440 -20.31 -5.46 -12.33
N ILE A 441 -19.01 -5.68 -12.09
CA ILE A 441 -18.24 -6.78 -12.65
C ILE A 441 -18.24 -7.91 -11.62
N PRO A 442 -18.91 -9.05 -11.85
CA PRO A 442 -19.02 -10.11 -10.86
C PRO A 442 -17.65 -10.65 -10.47
N ILE A 443 -17.40 -10.73 -9.16
CA ILE A 443 -16.19 -11.36 -8.62
C ILE A 443 -16.50 -12.86 -8.48
N PRO A 444 -15.87 -13.77 -9.25
CA PRO A 444 -16.30 -15.18 -9.35
C PRO A 444 -16.26 -15.98 -8.05
N GLU A 445 -15.65 -15.42 -7.01
CA GLU A 445 -15.36 -16.07 -5.74
C GLU A 445 -16.09 -15.44 -4.54
N HIS A 446 -16.80 -14.32 -4.74
CA HIS A 446 -17.62 -13.72 -3.68
C HIS A 446 -18.85 -14.60 -3.44
N PRO A 447 -19.28 -14.84 -2.20
CA PRO A 447 -20.57 -15.47 -1.94
C PRO A 447 -21.69 -14.56 -2.49
N ASN A 448 -22.31 -14.95 -3.60
CA ASN A 448 -23.51 -14.25 -4.09
C ASN A 448 -24.61 -14.36 -3.04
N SER A 449 -25.16 -13.23 -2.58
CA SER A 449 -26.32 -13.17 -1.68
C SER A 449 -27.58 -13.79 -2.30
N GLY A 450 -27.57 -14.05 -3.61
CA GLY A 450 -28.63 -14.73 -4.37
C GLY A 450 -29.83 -13.84 -4.69
N GLN A 451 -29.92 -12.66 -4.08
CA GLN A 451 -31.01 -11.69 -4.27
C GLN A 451 -30.59 -10.46 -5.09
N HIS A 452 -29.31 -10.07 -5.03
CA HIS A 452 -28.82 -8.82 -5.63
C HIS A 452 -27.49 -9.03 -6.38
N PRO A 453 -27.17 -8.22 -7.42
CA PRO A 453 -25.87 -8.24 -8.08
C PRO A 453 -24.76 -7.75 -7.15
N VAL A 454 -23.69 -8.53 -7.03
CA VAL A 454 -22.48 -8.21 -6.24
C VAL A 454 -21.22 -8.30 -7.11
N GLY A 455 -20.30 -7.36 -6.94
CA GLY A 455 -19.03 -7.35 -7.67
C GLY A 455 -18.28 -6.02 -7.59
N GLU A 456 -17.23 -5.85 -8.40
CA GLU A 456 -16.50 -4.58 -8.49
C GLU A 456 -17.35 -3.52 -9.20
N LEU A 457 -17.46 -2.33 -8.59
CA LEU A 457 -18.07 -1.16 -9.21
C LEU A 457 -17.14 -0.55 -10.26
N VAL A 458 -17.66 -0.36 -11.48
CA VAL A 458 -16.95 0.31 -12.57
C VAL A 458 -17.82 1.45 -13.11
N VAL A 459 -17.29 2.68 -13.12
CA VAL A 459 -18.07 3.90 -13.39
C VAL A 459 -17.58 4.68 -14.60
N LEU A 460 -18.49 5.40 -15.25
CA LEU A 460 -18.22 6.37 -16.30
C LEU A 460 -18.98 7.67 -15.98
N SER A 461 -18.24 8.77 -15.82
CA SER A 461 -18.75 10.11 -15.53
C SER A 461 -17.81 11.17 -16.08
N PRO A 462 -18.28 12.34 -16.54
CA PRO A 462 -17.41 13.45 -16.94
C PRO A 462 -16.60 14.07 -15.77
N ARG A 463 -16.82 13.61 -14.53
CA ARG A 463 -16.02 13.97 -13.34
C ARG A 463 -14.78 13.10 -13.13
N VAL A 464 -14.66 11.98 -13.86
CA VAL A 464 -13.49 11.09 -13.81
C VAL A 464 -12.22 11.84 -14.24
N ILE A 465 -11.15 11.71 -13.47
CA ILE A 465 -9.83 12.33 -13.76
C ILE A 465 -9.24 11.80 -15.08
N LYS A 466 -8.28 12.54 -15.65
CA LYS A 466 -7.61 12.10 -16.90
C LYS A 466 -6.66 10.90 -16.69
N GLY A 467 -6.37 10.56 -15.43
CA GLY A 467 -5.46 9.50 -15.02
C GLY A 467 -4.41 9.99 -14.02
N TYR A 468 -3.44 9.14 -13.71
CA TYR A 468 -2.27 9.46 -12.89
C TYR A 468 -1.08 9.92 -13.76
N TYR A 469 -0.34 10.93 -13.29
CA TYR A 469 0.76 11.57 -14.01
C TYR A 469 2.01 10.68 -14.09
N ARG A 470 2.45 10.38 -15.31
CA ARG A 470 3.63 9.56 -15.64
C ARG A 470 3.66 8.19 -14.94
N ASN A 471 2.50 7.55 -14.76
CA ASN A 471 2.39 6.26 -14.10
C ASN A 471 1.50 5.29 -14.90
N GLU A 472 2.08 4.54 -15.82
CA GLU A 472 1.34 3.63 -16.72
C GLU A 472 0.69 2.46 -15.96
N GLU A 473 1.36 1.91 -14.95
CA GLU A 473 0.84 0.81 -14.12
C GLU A 473 -0.43 1.22 -13.35
N ALA A 474 -0.41 2.39 -12.70
CA ALA A 474 -1.58 2.88 -11.97
C ALA A 474 -2.73 3.26 -12.92
N ASN A 475 -2.45 3.60 -14.18
CA ASN A 475 -3.48 3.95 -15.15
C ASN A 475 -4.28 2.75 -15.69
N ILE A 476 -3.92 1.51 -15.34
CA ILE A 476 -4.66 0.29 -15.76
C ILE A 476 -6.13 0.29 -15.28
N CYS A 477 -6.48 1.05 -14.24
CA CYS A 477 -7.87 1.22 -13.80
C CYS A 477 -8.71 2.16 -14.69
N PHE A 478 -8.13 2.86 -15.67
CA PHE A 478 -8.85 3.71 -16.63
C PHE A 478 -8.84 3.06 -18.02
N GLN A 479 -9.97 2.44 -18.41
CA GLN A 479 -10.10 1.67 -19.66
C GLN A 479 -11.30 2.15 -20.47
N ASP A 480 -11.08 2.58 -21.70
CA ASP A 480 -12.13 3.11 -22.61
C ASP A 480 -13.05 4.17 -21.97
N GLY A 481 -12.48 4.99 -21.09
CA GLY A 481 -13.17 6.03 -20.32
C GLY A 481 -13.86 5.57 -19.02
N TRP A 482 -13.96 4.26 -18.79
CA TRP A 482 -14.45 3.68 -17.54
C TRP A 482 -13.34 3.66 -16.48
N PHE A 483 -13.72 3.96 -15.25
CA PHE A 483 -12.87 3.87 -14.05
C PHE A 483 -13.28 2.65 -13.21
N TYR A 484 -12.35 1.72 -13.05
CA TYR A 484 -12.45 0.57 -12.15
C TYR A 484 -12.10 1.03 -10.73
N THR A 485 -13.08 1.02 -9.83
CA THR A 485 -12.94 1.67 -8.52
C THR A 485 -12.12 0.85 -7.52
N GLY A 486 -11.98 -0.46 -7.72
CA GLY A 486 -11.50 -1.39 -6.70
C GLY A 486 -12.40 -1.50 -5.46
N ASP A 487 -13.65 -1.00 -5.52
CA ASP A 487 -14.68 -1.16 -4.49
C ASP A 487 -15.67 -2.27 -4.88
N ILE A 488 -15.92 -3.20 -3.96
CA ILE A 488 -16.96 -4.23 -4.05
C ILE A 488 -18.28 -3.63 -3.56
N VAL A 489 -19.36 -3.80 -4.34
CA VAL A 489 -20.68 -3.26 -4.04
C VAL A 489 -21.80 -4.27 -4.25
N GLU A 490 -22.94 -4.04 -3.60
CA GLU A 490 -24.21 -4.73 -3.86
C GLU A 490 -25.25 -3.72 -4.39
N GLU A 491 -25.86 -3.99 -5.56
CA GLU A 491 -26.97 -3.18 -6.12
C GLU A 491 -28.31 -3.75 -5.66
N TYR A 492 -28.77 -3.31 -4.49
CA TYR A 492 -29.96 -3.85 -3.84
C TYR A 492 -31.28 -3.34 -4.46
N GLU A 493 -31.24 -2.17 -5.10
CA GLU A 493 -32.30 -1.63 -5.96
C GLU A 493 -31.65 -0.96 -7.19
N PRO A 494 -32.37 -0.78 -8.32
CA PRO A 494 -31.83 -0.11 -9.49
C PRO A 494 -31.22 1.26 -9.16
N ARG A 495 -29.92 1.42 -9.43
CA ARG A 495 -29.08 2.58 -9.12
C ARG A 495 -28.89 2.90 -7.63
N LYS A 496 -29.26 2.02 -6.70
CA LYS A 496 -28.86 2.11 -5.29
C LYS A 496 -27.79 1.06 -4.99
N ILE A 497 -26.61 1.51 -4.59
CA ILE A 497 -25.47 0.64 -4.28
C ILE A 497 -24.98 0.85 -2.86
N ARG A 498 -24.74 -0.23 -2.13
CA ARG A 498 -24.02 -0.22 -0.85
C ARG A 498 -22.60 -0.72 -1.06
N ILE A 499 -21.64 -0.10 -0.38
CA ILE A 499 -20.24 -0.57 -0.38
C ILE A 499 -20.12 -1.77 0.57
N LEU A 500 -19.36 -2.78 0.18
CA LEU A 500 -19.07 -3.97 1.00
C LEU A 500 -17.61 -3.97 1.49
N ASP A 501 -16.65 -3.77 0.58
CA ASP A 501 -15.21 -3.66 0.89
C ASP A 501 -14.39 -3.15 -0.31
N ARG A 502 -13.07 -2.99 -0.15
CA ARG A 502 -12.07 -2.92 -1.23
C ARG A 502 -11.69 -4.31 -1.72
N VAL A 503 -11.57 -4.48 -3.04
CA VAL A 503 -11.07 -5.71 -3.70
C VAL A 503 -9.67 -6.15 -3.21
N LYS A 504 -8.89 -5.23 -2.62
CA LYS A 504 -7.57 -5.50 -2.04
C LYS A 504 -7.55 -5.74 -0.53
N ASN A 505 -8.58 -5.30 0.19
CA ASN A 505 -8.65 -5.42 1.66
C ASN A 505 -9.46 -6.66 2.04
N SER A 506 -10.45 -7.01 1.22
CA SER A 506 -11.21 -8.25 1.33
C SER A 506 -10.29 -9.45 1.12
N PHE A 507 -10.21 -10.34 2.11
CA PHE A 507 -9.42 -11.57 2.01
C PHE A 507 -10.28 -12.80 2.28
N LYS A 508 -9.77 -13.98 1.91
CA LYS A 508 -10.41 -15.26 2.22
C LYS A 508 -9.80 -15.85 3.48
N GLY A 509 -10.63 -16.16 4.47
CA GLY A 509 -10.25 -17.04 5.57
C GLY A 509 -10.07 -18.49 5.11
N PRO A 510 -9.48 -19.38 5.93
CA PRO A 510 -9.24 -20.79 5.58
C PRO A 510 -10.52 -21.57 5.27
N GLN A 511 -11.69 -21.11 5.71
CA GLN A 511 -13.01 -21.67 5.36
C GLN A 511 -13.48 -21.30 3.93
N ALA A 512 -12.59 -20.73 3.10
CA ALA A 512 -12.83 -20.23 1.74
C ALA A 512 -13.88 -19.11 1.62
N LYS A 513 -14.31 -18.53 2.74
CA LYS A 513 -15.23 -17.39 2.79
C LYS A 513 -14.46 -16.08 2.77
N TYR A 514 -15.03 -15.08 2.10
CA TYR A 514 -14.56 -13.71 2.23
C TYR A 514 -14.84 -13.15 3.63
N VAL A 515 -13.94 -12.29 4.08
CA VAL A 515 -14.03 -11.42 5.24
C VAL A 515 -13.86 -9.99 4.72
N CYS A 516 -14.65 -9.05 5.23
CA CYS A 516 -14.65 -7.65 4.80
C CYS A 516 -14.30 -6.69 5.95
N PRO A 517 -13.00 -6.44 6.26
CA PRO A 517 -12.57 -5.80 7.51
C PRO A 517 -13.18 -4.42 7.77
N GLU A 518 -13.18 -3.50 6.80
CA GLU A 518 -13.71 -2.14 6.99
C GLU A 518 -15.20 -2.12 7.39
N THR A 519 -15.98 -3.07 6.87
CA THR A 519 -17.41 -3.22 7.23
C THR A 519 -17.57 -3.75 8.65
N ILE A 520 -16.75 -4.73 9.05
CA ILE A 520 -16.81 -5.34 10.39
C ILE A 520 -16.32 -4.34 11.45
N GLU A 521 -15.22 -3.62 11.17
CA GLU A 521 -14.71 -2.50 11.98
C GLU A 521 -15.80 -1.46 12.24
N SER A 522 -16.57 -1.09 11.21
CA SER A 522 -17.64 -0.09 11.32
C SER A 522 -18.64 -0.40 12.45
N TYR A 523 -18.92 -1.68 12.70
CA TYR A 523 -19.84 -2.11 13.76
C TYR A 523 -19.25 -1.94 15.16
N PHE A 524 -17.95 -2.15 15.35
CA PHE A 524 -17.31 -2.02 16.67
C PHE A 524 -17.17 -0.56 17.13
N TYR A 525 -17.25 0.41 16.21
CA TYR A 525 -17.39 1.83 16.55
C TYR A 525 -18.74 2.21 17.20
N THR A 526 -19.67 1.27 17.40
CA THR A 526 -20.84 1.49 18.28
C THR A 526 -20.56 1.21 19.76
N SER A 527 -19.32 0.86 20.14
CA SER A 527 -18.90 0.71 21.54
C SER A 527 -18.50 2.07 22.15
N SER A 528 -18.93 2.35 23.39
CA SER A 528 -18.40 3.50 24.13
C SER A 528 -16.94 3.28 24.57
N LEU A 529 -16.44 2.05 24.51
CA LEU A 529 -15.12 1.66 24.99
C LEU A 529 -14.02 1.77 23.93
N ILE A 530 -14.38 1.90 22.66
CA ILE A 530 -13.46 1.83 21.51
C ILE A 530 -13.34 3.22 20.87
N ARG A 531 -12.15 3.83 20.94
CA ARG A 531 -11.84 5.05 20.18
C ARG A 531 -11.51 4.70 18.72
N ASN A 532 -10.66 3.69 18.54
CA ASN A 532 -10.25 3.17 17.23
C ASN A 532 -10.09 1.66 17.29
N ILE A 533 -10.38 1.00 16.19
CA ILE A 533 -10.13 -0.44 15.99
C ILE A 533 -9.60 -0.67 14.58
N PHE A 534 -8.69 -1.63 14.46
CA PHE A 534 -8.20 -2.18 13.20
C PHE A 534 -8.25 -3.71 13.28
N LEU A 535 -8.83 -4.36 12.27
CA LEU A 535 -8.93 -5.82 12.17
C LEU A 535 -7.84 -6.40 11.27
N TYR A 536 -7.23 -7.48 11.74
CA TYR A 536 -6.28 -8.28 10.97
C TYR A 536 -6.73 -9.74 10.92
N GLY A 537 -6.49 -10.37 9.77
CA GLY A 537 -6.57 -11.80 9.58
C GLY A 537 -5.80 -12.21 8.33
N ASP A 538 -5.63 -13.51 8.13
CA ASP A 538 -5.00 -14.08 6.95
C ASP A 538 -5.75 -15.33 6.47
N SER A 539 -5.24 -15.99 5.44
CA SER A 539 -5.80 -17.23 4.88
C SER A 539 -5.38 -18.50 5.63
N TYR A 540 -4.74 -18.39 6.80
CA TYR A 540 -4.23 -19.52 7.59
C TYR A 540 -4.92 -19.66 8.96
N HIS A 541 -5.49 -18.59 9.53
CA HIS A 541 -6.15 -18.60 10.84
C HIS A 541 -7.68 -18.52 10.72
N GLU A 542 -8.40 -19.27 11.55
CA GLU A 542 -9.88 -19.40 11.45
C GLU A 542 -10.68 -18.18 11.96
N PHE A 543 -10.00 -17.16 12.47
CA PHE A 543 -10.56 -16.03 13.20
C PHE A 543 -9.71 -14.77 13.05
N LEU A 544 -10.28 -13.61 13.40
CA LEU A 544 -9.58 -12.33 13.33
C LEU A 544 -8.90 -11.97 14.67
N VAL A 545 -7.93 -11.07 14.60
CA VAL A 545 -7.39 -10.34 15.74
C VAL A 545 -7.61 -8.84 15.53
N ALA A 546 -7.64 -8.06 16.61
CA ALA A 546 -7.78 -6.61 16.51
C ALA A 546 -6.69 -5.86 17.28
N ILE A 547 -6.30 -4.69 16.77
CA ILE A 547 -5.67 -3.64 17.59
C ILE A 547 -6.76 -2.65 17.96
N VAL A 548 -6.90 -2.34 19.25
CA VAL A 548 -7.90 -1.41 19.78
C VAL A 548 -7.22 -0.29 20.55
N ILE A 549 -7.58 0.96 20.24
CA ILE A 549 -7.33 2.10 21.12
C ILE A 549 -8.56 2.30 22.02
N PRO A 550 -8.42 2.19 23.35
CA PRO A 550 -9.52 2.48 24.27
C PRO A 550 -9.99 3.95 24.18
N SER A 551 -11.27 4.18 24.47
CA SER A 551 -11.81 5.51 24.72
C SER A 551 -11.34 6.09 26.05
N ASP A 552 -11.46 7.41 26.24
CA ASP A 552 -11.13 8.04 27.52
C ASP A 552 -12.05 7.54 28.65
N GLU A 553 -13.33 7.27 28.36
CA GLU A 553 -14.26 6.60 29.29
C GLU A 553 -13.71 5.25 29.76
N ALA A 554 -13.24 4.41 28.83
CA ALA A 554 -12.71 3.08 29.16
C ALA A 554 -11.40 3.17 29.96
N LEU A 555 -10.58 4.19 29.72
CA LEU A 555 -9.35 4.45 30.48
C LEU A 555 -9.68 4.92 31.90
N GLU A 556 -10.51 5.96 32.05
CA GLU A 556 -10.94 6.50 33.35
C GLU A 556 -11.61 5.42 34.21
N ARG A 557 -12.56 4.68 33.63
CA ARG A 557 -13.33 3.62 34.31
C ARG A 557 -12.45 2.48 34.83
N PHE A 558 -11.31 2.22 34.21
CA PHE A 558 -10.34 1.20 34.62
C PHE A 558 -9.09 1.78 35.31
N ASN A 559 -9.08 3.08 35.63
CA ASN A 559 -7.97 3.82 36.23
C ASN A 559 -6.63 3.67 35.46
N ALA A 560 -6.71 3.70 34.13
CA ALA A 560 -5.58 3.65 33.21
C ALA A 560 -5.40 4.99 32.48
N SER A 561 -4.28 5.17 31.80
CA SER A 561 -4.01 6.31 30.93
C SER A 561 -3.61 5.86 29.54
N ILE A 562 -3.96 6.65 28.52
CA ILE A 562 -3.44 6.50 27.15
C ILE A 562 -1.92 6.73 27.07
N LYS A 563 -1.27 7.13 28.18
CA LYS A 563 0.19 7.30 28.29
C LYS A 563 0.89 6.10 28.94
N ASP A 564 0.14 5.10 29.40
CA ASP A 564 0.71 3.93 30.08
C ASP A 564 1.42 3.04 29.05
N SER A 565 2.74 2.89 29.18
CA SER A 565 3.56 2.06 28.27
C SER A 565 3.18 0.58 28.29
N ASN A 566 2.47 0.15 29.32
CA ASN A 566 1.98 -1.20 29.57
C ASN A 566 0.44 -1.31 29.50
N LEU A 567 -0.26 -0.41 28.79
CA LEU A 567 -1.73 -0.39 28.69
C LEU A 567 -2.32 -1.76 28.28
N ASN A 568 -1.64 -2.49 27.39
CA ASN A 568 -2.04 -3.84 26.97
C ASN A 568 -2.08 -4.89 28.09
N ASP A 569 -1.32 -4.68 29.17
CA ASP A 569 -1.23 -5.58 30.32
C ASP A 569 -2.41 -5.39 31.29
N ASN A 570 -3.28 -4.40 31.05
CA ASN A 570 -4.55 -4.25 31.76
C ASN A 570 -5.57 -5.30 31.28
N VAL A 571 -5.36 -6.55 31.73
CA VAL A 571 -6.21 -7.72 31.39
C VAL A 571 -7.69 -7.44 31.69
N LYS A 572 -8.02 -6.64 32.72
CA LYS A 572 -9.41 -6.28 33.05
C LYS A 572 -10.06 -5.43 31.96
N LEU A 573 -9.38 -4.35 31.55
CA LEU A 573 -9.83 -3.48 30.45
C LEU A 573 -9.91 -4.27 29.13
N ARG A 574 -8.89 -5.08 28.84
CA ARG A 574 -8.79 -5.91 27.63
C ARG A 574 -9.92 -6.94 27.54
N ASN A 575 -10.21 -7.66 28.63
CA ASN A 575 -11.29 -8.63 28.66
C ASN A 575 -12.67 -7.95 28.57
N TYR A 576 -12.85 -6.80 29.21
CA TYR A 576 -14.13 -6.07 29.16
C TYR A 576 -14.45 -5.53 27.76
N ILE A 577 -13.46 -4.99 27.05
CA ILE A 577 -13.61 -4.61 25.63
C ILE A 577 -13.89 -5.85 24.76
N LEU A 578 -13.24 -6.98 25.03
CA LEU A 578 -13.48 -8.24 24.30
C LEU A 578 -14.88 -8.83 24.55
N GLU A 579 -15.46 -8.63 25.74
CA GLU A 579 -16.85 -8.98 26.06
C GLU A 579 -17.84 -8.09 25.30
N ASP A 580 -17.60 -6.79 25.23
CA ASP A 580 -18.44 -5.85 24.47
C ASP A 580 -18.37 -6.12 22.95
N ILE A 581 -17.18 -6.42 22.43
CA ILE A 581 -16.99 -6.90 21.05
C ILE A 581 -17.82 -8.16 20.77
N LYS A 582 -17.81 -9.16 21.67
CA LYS A 582 -18.65 -10.37 21.53
C LYS A 582 -20.14 -10.04 21.55
N LEU A 583 -20.56 -9.08 22.38
CA LEU A 583 -21.94 -8.60 22.46
C LEU A 583 -22.38 -7.90 21.17
N ILE A 584 -21.55 -7.03 20.60
CA ILE A 584 -21.77 -6.38 19.29
C ILE A 584 -21.82 -7.42 18.16
N THR A 585 -20.88 -8.37 18.12
CA THR A 585 -20.87 -9.50 17.17
C THR A 585 -22.20 -10.24 17.17
N ASN A 586 -22.70 -10.62 18.35
CA ASN A 586 -23.97 -11.32 18.49
C ASN A 586 -25.17 -10.46 18.06
N GLN A 587 -25.22 -9.18 18.46
CA GLN A 587 -26.30 -8.26 18.08
C GLN A 587 -26.36 -8.00 16.56
N LYS A 588 -25.20 -7.88 15.92
CA LYS A 588 -25.09 -7.63 14.47
C LYS A 588 -25.11 -8.90 13.63
N SER A 589 -25.21 -10.08 14.25
CA SER A 589 -25.16 -11.40 13.59
C SER A 589 -23.90 -11.59 12.73
N ILE A 590 -22.78 -10.98 13.14
CA ILE A 590 -21.46 -11.13 12.50
C ILE A 590 -21.02 -12.59 12.67
N ALA A 591 -20.43 -13.18 11.63
CA ALA A 591 -20.08 -14.59 11.70
C ALA A 591 -18.91 -14.87 12.66
N PHE A 592 -18.85 -16.08 13.21
CA PHE A 592 -17.80 -16.44 14.18
C PHE A 592 -16.36 -16.41 13.60
N TRP A 593 -16.22 -16.47 12.27
CA TRP A 593 -14.95 -16.33 11.54
C TRP A 593 -14.61 -14.87 11.19
N GLU A 594 -15.59 -13.95 11.30
CA GLU A 594 -15.44 -12.50 11.10
C GLU A 594 -15.26 -11.74 12.43
N SER A 595 -15.68 -12.32 13.55
CA SER A 595 -15.44 -11.73 14.87
C SER A 595 -13.97 -11.85 15.28
N PRO A 596 -13.33 -10.78 15.78
CA PRO A 596 -12.03 -10.91 16.41
C PRO A 596 -12.14 -11.70 17.72
N ARG A 597 -11.23 -12.65 17.93
CA ARG A 597 -11.14 -13.45 19.18
C ARG A 597 -10.13 -12.89 20.17
N VAL A 598 -9.08 -12.25 19.66
CA VAL A 598 -7.99 -11.68 20.45
C VAL A 598 -7.84 -10.20 20.10
N ILE A 599 -7.68 -9.37 21.12
CA ILE A 599 -7.41 -7.94 20.93
C ILE A 599 -6.14 -7.52 21.67
N LYS A 600 -5.39 -6.59 21.07
CA LYS A 600 -4.26 -5.89 21.69
C LYS A 600 -4.67 -4.45 21.96
N LEU A 601 -4.38 -3.92 23.15
CA LEU A 601 -4.62 -2.49 23.43
C LEU A 601 -3.40 -1.68 23.00
N ASP A 602 -3.60 -0.68 22.14
CA ASP A 602 -2.59 0.30 21.75
C ASP A 602 -2.79 1.61 22.54
N ASN A 603 -1.68 2.20 22.97
CA ASN A 603 -1.62 3.49 23.67
C ASN A 603 -1.26 4.66 22.73
N THR A 604 -0.93 4.36 21.48
CA THR A 604 -0.63 5.36 20.45
C THR A 604 -1.93 5.98 19.93
N ILE A 605 -2.15 7.28 20.15
CA ILE A 605 -3.25 8.00 19.48
C ILE A 605 -2.91 8.09 17.98
N TRP A 606 -3.56 7.30 17.13
CA TRP A 606 -3.30 7.27 15.68
C TRP A 606 -3.61 8.63 15.03
N SER A 607 -2.68 9.15 14.23
CA SER A 607 -2.81 10.46 13.59
C SER A 607 -2.03 10.53 12.26
N PRO A 608 -2.22 11.59 11.45
CA PRO A 608 -1.39 11.84 10.28
C PRO A 608 0.08 12.06 10.60
N GLU A 609 0.41 12.62 11.77
CA GLU A 609 1.78 12.97 12.17
C GLU A 609 2.63 11.74 12.53
N ASN A 610 2.01 10.69 13.09
CA ASN A 610 2.68 9.40 13.34
C ASN A 610 2.55 8.40 12.18
N ASN A 611 1.97 8.82 11.05
CA ASN A 611 1.78 8.04 9.80
C ASN A 611 0.84 6.83 9.91
N LEU A 612 0.27 6.54 11.09
CA LEU A 612 -0.66 5.41 11.26
C LEU A 612 -1.99 5.69 10.54
N TYR A 613 -2.38 6.98 10.47
CA TYR A 613 -3.34 7.46 9.49
C TYR A 613 -2.68 8.23 8.33
N THR A 614 -3.32 8.16 7.17
CA THR A 614 -3.20 9.15 6.09
C THR A 614 -3.78 10.50 6.53
N GLY A 615 -3.47 11.56 5.77
CA GLY A 615 -4.20 12.84 5.83
C GLY A 615 -5.68 12.79 5.42
N THR A 616 -6.29 11.60 5.30
CA THR A 616 -7.74 11.37 5.15
C THR A 616 -8.30 10.38 6.18
N SER A 617 -7.59 10.14 7.30
CA SER A 617 -7.98 9.19 8.36
C SER A 617 -8.21 7.74 7.91
N LYS A 618 -7.70 7.37 6.73
CA LYS A 618 -7.55 5.96 6.31
C LYS A 618 -6.21 5.43 6.80
N MET A 619 -6.13 4.16 7.17
CA MET A 619 -4.89 3.56 7.67
C MET A 619 -3.93 3.23 6.52
N ASP A 620 -2.65 3.59 6.65
CA ASP A 620 -1.62 3.40 5.60
C ASP A 620 -0.43 2.56 6.09
N GLN A 621 -0.08 2.58 7.39
CA GLN A 621 1.14 1.96 7.94
C GLN A 621 0.91 1.01 9.13
N VAL A 622 -0.34 0.62 9.40
CA VAL A 622 -0.63 -0.35 10.48
C VAL A 622 0.02 -1.71 10.22
N ILE A 623 0.43 -2.04 8.99
CA ILE A 623 1.16 -3.29 8.65
C ILE A 623 2.57 -3.35 9.25
N ASP A 624 3.31 -2.23 9.32
CA ASP A 624 4.65 -2.23 9.94
C ASP A 624 4.53 -2.25 11.48
N LEU A 625 3.53 -1.55 12.02
CA LEU A 625 3.17 -1.61 13.44
C LEU A 625 2.75 -3.05 13.82
N LEU A 626 1.86 -3.67 13.04
CA LEU A 626 1.49 -5.09 13.11
C LEU A 626 2.71 -5.99 13.03
N THR A 627 3.67 -5.74 12.15
CA THR A 627 4.86 -6.60 12.03
C THR A 627 5.63 -6.62 13.35
N SER A 628 5.91 -5.44 13.91
CA SER A 628 6.53 -5.33 15.25
C SER A 628 5.65 -5.80 16.42
N TYR A 629 4.32 -5.90 16.23
CA TYR A 629 3.35 -6.34 17.23
C TYR A 629 2.96 -7.83 17.14
N LEU A 630 3.16 -8.47 15.98
CA LEU A 630 3.02 -9.91 15.70
C LEU A 630 4.35 -10.65 15.93
N GLU A 631 5.48 -9.93 15.87
CA GLU A 631 6.77 -10.40 16.40
C GLU A 631 6.80 -10.42 17.95
N GLN A 632 5.81 -9.81 18.61
CA GLN A 632 5.50 -10.07 20.01
C GLN A 632 4.46 -11.20 20.11
N PRO A 633 4.64 -12.21 20.99
CA PRO A 633 3.69 -13.30 21.12
C PRO A 633 2.34 -12.79 21.64
N PHE A 634 1.26 -13.21 20.99
CA PHE A 634 -0.09 -13.03 21.50
C PHE A 634 -0.37 -14.12 22.55
N ASP A 635 -0.27 -13.75 23.83
CA ASP A 635 -0.65 -14.62 24.94
C ASP A 635 -2.18 -14.83 24.99
N GLU A 636 -2.66 -15.88 24.33
CA GLU A 636 -4.02 -16.43 24.53
C GLU A 636 -4.17 -17.11 25.93
N GLN A 637 -3.11 -17.21 26.73
CA GLN A 637 -3.14 -17.81 28.06
C GLN A 637 -3.48 -16.79 29.16
N ASN A 638 -4.78 -16.57 29.37
CA ASN A 638 -5.29 -16.11 30.68
C ASN A 638 -6.58 -16.83 31.13
N ASP A 639 -7.00 -17.89 30.43
CA ASP A 639 -8.23 -18.61 30.74
C ASP A 639 -8.09 -20.16 30.65
N SER A 640 -7.02 -20.69 31.25
CA SER A 640 -7.00 -22.08 31.72
C SER A 640 -5.97 -22.29 32.84
N SER A 641 -6.43 -22.72 34.02
CA SER A 641 -5.54 -23.23 35.06
C SER A 641 -4.96 -24.60 34.67
N ASN A 642 -3.67 -24.79 34.94
CA ASN A 642 -2.84 -25.97 34.60
C ASN A 642 -2.55 -26.19 33.10
N ILE A 643 -1.34 -25.84 32.66
CA ILE A 643 -0.24 -26.81 32.39
C ILE A 643 1.03 -26.04 31.98
N ASN A 644 2.19 -26.41 32.53
CA ASN A 644 3.48 -25.85 32.13
C ASN A 644 3.84 -26.24 30.68
N ASN A 645 4.18 -25.28 29.81
CA ASN A 645 4.70 -25.57 28.47
C ASN A 645 5.85 -24.62 28.05
N PRO A 646 7.10 -24.89 28.45
CA PRO A 646 8.24 -23.96 28.35
C PRO A 646 8.89 -23.91 26.96
N THR A 647 8.10 -24.01 25.87
CA THR A 647 8.64 -24.31 24.53
C THR A 647 8.88 -23.07 23.66
N TYR A 648 8.18 -21.95 23.89
CA TYR A 648 8.32 -20.73 23.07
C TYR A 648 9.52 -19.85 23.45
N ASP A 649 9.75 -19.58 24.74
CA ASP A 649 10.88 -18.73 25.22
C ASP A 649 12.25 -19.25 24.77
N ILE A 650 12.39 -20.57 24.63
CA ILE A 650 13.64 -21.25 24.26
C ILE A 650 14.11 -20.90 22.84
N LEU A 651 13.20 -20.50 21.93
CA LEU A 651 13.52 -20.27 20.52
C LEU A 651 14.03 -18.84 20.23
N LEU A 652 13.81 -17.88 21.12
CA LEU A 652 14.11 -16.46 20.87
C LEU A 652 15.03 -15.81 21.93
N ALA A 653 15.28 -16.45 23.07
CA ALA A 653 16.28 -15.98 24.02
C ALA A 653 17.71 -16.16 23.47
N PRO A 654 18.63 -15.18 23.61
CA PRO A 654 20.04 -15.38 23.27
C PRO A 654 20.61 -16.50 24.16
N LEU A 655 21.14 -17.55 23.52
CA LEU A 655 21.38 -18.88 24.12
C LEU A 655 22.26 -18.85 25.39
N LYS A 656 21.62 -18.68 26.55
CA LYS A 656 22.16 -19.02 27.89
C LYS A 656 21.92 -20.50 28.24
N VAL A 657 21.91 -21.39 27.24
CA VAL A 657 21.81 -22.84 27.43
C VAL A 657 23.20 -23.35 27.79
N SER A 658 23.37 -23.89 29.00
CA SER A 658 24.68 -24.11 29.62
C SER A 658 25.25 -25.51 29.42
N THR A 659 24.49 -26.46 28.87
CA THR A 659 24.97 -27.83 28.61
C THR A 659 24.53 -28.39 27.26
N LEU A 660 25.34 -29.29 26.70
CA LEU A 660 25.07 -30.01 25.45
C LEU A 660 23.83 -30.91 25.56
N ASP A 661 23.55 -31.44 26.76
CA ASP A 661 22.38 -32.28 27.04
C ASP A 661 21.06 -31.51 26.93
N GLN A 662 21.04 -30.26 27.41
CA GLN A 662 19.86 -29.39 27.26
C GLN A 662 19.56 -29.13 25.78
N ILE A 663 20.58 -28.79 24.98
CA ILE A 663 20.42 -28.60 23.53
C ILE A 663 19.95 -29.89 22.86
N SER A 664 20.51 -31.04 23.24
CA SER A 664 20.11 -32.36 22.71
C SER A 664 18.68 -32.74 23.07
N SER A 665 18.21 -32.37 24.27
CA SER A 665 16.82 -32.54 24.71
C SER A 665 15.85 -31.64 23.94
N ILE A 666 16.18 -30.35 23.79
CA ILE A 666 15.38 -29.39 23.00
C ILE A 666 15.30 -29.85 21.54
N ALA A 667 16.42 -30.22 20.92
CA ALA A 667 16.45 -30.77 19.57
C ALA A 667 15.60 -32.05 19.43
N THR A 668 15.63 -32.95 20.42
CA THR A 668 14.75 -34.15 20.45
C THR A 668 13.27 -33.78 20.44
N ASN A 669 12.89 -32.77 21.22
CA ASN A 669 11.49 -32.34 21.34
C ASN A 669 11.01 -31.58 20.10
N LEU A 670 11.86 -30.75 19.50
CA LEU A 670 11.57 -30.03 18.25
C LEU A 670 11.42 -30.98 17.06
N ILE A 671 12.31 -31.98 16.88
CA ILE A 671 12.18 -33.00 15.82
C ILE A 671 10.84 -33.74 15.91
N LYS A 672 10.33 -33.97 17.12
CA LYS A 672 9.06 -34.66 17.40
C LYS A 672 7.83 -33.74 17.28
N ASN A 673 8.00 -32.42 17.26
CA ASN A 673 6.90 -31.47 17.18
C ASN A 673 6.65 -31.09 15.71
N GLU A 674 5.85 -31.92 15.02
CA GLU A 674 5.60 -31.73 13.60
C GLU A 674 5.03 -30.34 13.23
N PRO A 675 4.05 -29.75 13.96
CA PRO A 675 3.60 -28.38 13.69
C PRO A 675 4.73 -27.34 13.70
N ILE A 676 5.67 -27.42 14.66
CA ILE A 676 6.83 -26.51 14.69
C ILE A 676 7.77 -26.78 13.50
N MET A 677 8.02 -28.04 13.16
CA MET A 677 8.82 -28.40 11.97
C MET A 677 8.18 -27.86 10.67
N GLN A 678 6.85 -27.97 10.52
CA GLN A 678 6.09 -27.44 9.39
C GLN A 678 6.18 -25.91 9.32
N LEU A 679 6.00 -25.20 10.44
CA LEU A 679 6.11 -23.74 10.51
C LEU A 679 7.51 -23.25 10.11
N ILE A 680 8.56 -23.91 10.59
CA ILE A 680 9.95 -23.56 10.27
C ILE A 680 10.25 -23.82 8.78
N ILE A 681 9.80 -24.95 8.20
CA ILE A 681 9.91 -25.22 6.75
C ILE A 681 9.17 -24.14 5.94
N LYS A 682 7.94 -23.78 6.33
CA LYS A 682 7.13 -22.72 5.69
C LYS A 682 7.83 -21.36 5.74
N LYS A 683 8.49 -21.01 6.86
CA LYS A 683 9.29 -19.77 7.00
C LYS A 683 10.52 -19.78 6.10
N ILE A 684 11.30 -20.88 6.08
CA ILE A 684 12.48 -21.03 5.22
C ILE A 684 12.10 -20.87 3.74
N CYS A 685 11.01 -21.50 3.30
CA CYS A 685 10.56 -21.45 1.90
C CYS A 685 9.82 -20.16 1.51
N SER A 686 9.71 -19.18 2.42
CA SER A 686 9.03 -17.91 2.14
C SER A 686 9.88 -16.94 1.29
N LYS A 687 9.21 -16.06 0.53
CA LYS A 687 9.90 -15.02 -0.25
C LYS A 687 10.56 -14.02 0.70
N GLY A 688 11.89 -13.90 0.63
CA GLY A 688 12.67 -12.93 1.42
C GLY A 688 13.60 -13.57 2.47
N PHE A 689 13.40 -14.86 2.78
CA PHE A 689 14.24 -15.58 3.75
C PHE A 689 15.73 -15.59 3.36
N ALA A 690 16.60 -15.43 4.36
CA ALA A 690 18.06 -15.41 4.29
C ALA A 690 18.71 -14.34 3.39
N GLN A 691 18.00 -13.23 3.10
CA GLN A 691 18.54 -12.13 2.28
C GLN A 691 19.71 -11.36 2.93
N THR A 692 19.97 -11.53 4.24
CA THR A 692 21.11 -10.91 4.93
C THR A 692 21.97 -11.94 5.67
N LYS A 693 23.19 -11.58 6.05
CA LYS A 693 24.08 -12.40 6.91
C LYS A 693 23.63 -12.49 8.38
N ASN A 694 22.67 -11.66 8.79
CA ASN A 694 22.32 -11.46 10.19
C ASN A 694 20.96 -12.09 10.57
N GLU A 695 20.44 -13.00 9.73
CA GLU A 695 19.21 -13.72 10.05
C GLU A 695 19.45 -14.75 11.17
N LEU A 696 18.89 -14.46 12.34
CA LEU A 696 19.06 -15.23 13.57
C LEU A 696 18.81 -16.74 13.39
N LEU A 697 17.82 -17.12 12.58
CA LEU A 697 17.50 -18.53 12.35
C LEU A 697 18.59 -19.28 11.57
N CYS A 698 19.21 -18.65 10.57
CA CYS A 698 20.38 -19.21 9.87
C CYS A 698 21.60 -19.27 10.79
N GLN A 699 21.81 -18.28 11.64
CA GLN A 699 22.90 -18.30 12.65
C GLN A 699 22.68 -19.42 13.68
N TRP A 700 21.44 -19.65 14.10
CA TRP A 700 21.04 -20.73 15.00
C TRP A 700 21.30 -22.11 14.39
N PHE A 701 20.84 -22.35 13.15
CA PHE A 701 21.11 -23.60 12.42
C PHE A 701 22.61 -23.85 12.23
N TYR A 702 23.37 -22.85 11.79
CA TYR A 702 24.83 -22.96 11.64
C TYR A 702 25.51 -23.29 12.98
N THR A 703 25.10 -22.62 14.07
CA THR A 703 25.68 -22.85 15.40
C THR A 703 25.36 -24.27 15.88
N TRP A 704 24.11 -24.72 15.78
CA TRP A 704 23.67 -26.03 16.27
C TRP A 704 24.23 -27.20 15.44
N TYR A 705 24.48 -27.03 14.15
CA TYR A 705 25.16 -28.06 13.35
C TYR A 705 26.65 -28.21 13.69
N ASN A 706 27.29 -27.16 14.19
CA ASN A 706 28.70 -27.20 14.62
C ASN A 706 28.90 -27.68 16.07
N LEU A 707 27.83 -28.13 16.76
CA LEU A 707 27.94 -28.75 18.09
C LEU A 707 28.30 -30.23 17.99
N GLU A 708 28.89 -30.76 19.08
CA GLU A 708 29.17 -32.20 19.24
C GLU A 708 27.90 -33.04 19.54
N SER A 709 26.71 -32.46 19.41
CA SER A 709 25.43 -33.18 19.56
C SER A 709 24.95 -33.75 18.22
N ILE A 710 24.92 -35.09 18.12
CA ILE A 710 24.30 -35.81 17.01
C ILE A 710 22.82 -35.44 16.83
N THR A 711 22.12 -35.11 17.92
CA THR A 711 20.70 -34.72 17.88
C THR A 711 20.51 -33.29 17.37
N ALA A 712 21.36 -32.35 17.78
CA ALA A 712 21.34 -30.99 17.22
C ALA A 712 21.64 -31.01 15.71
N LYS A 713 22.66 -31.79 15.30
CA LYS A 713 22.96 -32.04 13.88
C LYS A 713 21.76 -32.59 13.11
N ARG A 714 21.10 -33.64 13.63
CA ARG A 714 19.88 -34.21 13.01
C ARG A 714 18.71 -33.24 12.92
N PHE A 715 18.52 -32.36 13.91
CA PHE A 715 17.51 -31.31 13.86
C PHE A 715 17.78 -30.34 12.71
N VAL A 716 19.02 -29.87 12.53
CA VAL A 716 19.37 -28.98 11.41
C VAL A 716 19.26 -29.70 10.06
N LEU A 717 19.69 -30.96 9.97
CA LEU A 717 19.58 -31.76 8.74
C LEU A 717 18.14 -31.93 8.27
N ALA A 718 17.15 -31.98 9.17
CA ALA A 718 15.75 -32.07 8.80
C ALA A 718 15.25 -30.90 7.92
N PHE A 719 15.96 -29.76 7.90
CA PHE A 719 15.66 -28.59 7.07
C PHE A 719 16.49 -28.50 5.77
N VAL A 720 17.48 -29.37 5.55
CA VAL A 720 18.29 -29.40 4.31
C VAL A 720 17.44 -29.46 3.03
N PRO A 721 16.32 -30.21 2.95
CA PRO A 721 15.41 -30.15 1.80
C PRO A 721 14.84 -28.75 1.53
N ALA A 722 14.54 -27.98 2.57
CA ALA A 722 14.05 -26.61 2.45
C ALA A 722 15.18 -25.63 2.09
N PHE A 723 16.39 -25.81 2.63
CA PHE A 723 17.58 -25.06 2.24
C PHE A 723 17.89 -25.27 0.74
N LEU A 724 17.87 -26.52 0.28
CA LEU A 724 18.07 -26.90 -1.12
C LEU A 724 16.98 -26.32 -2.04
N TRP A 725 15.70 -26.38 -1.63
CA TRP A 725 14.58 -25.79 -2.38
C TRP A 725 14.78 -24.30 -2.66
N VAL A 726 15.14 -23.51 -1.64
CA VAL A 726 15.44 -22.07 -1.79
C VAL A 726 16.70 -21.88 -2.63
N PHE A 727 17.77 -22.61 -2.33
CA PHE A 727 19.06 -22.47 -3.00
C PHE A 727 19.05 -22.87 -4.49
N LEU A 728 18.13 -23.72 -4.93
CA LEU A 728 17.97 -24.12 -6.34
C LEU A 728 17.02 -23.21 -7.14
N TYR A 729 16.16 -22.43 -6.46
CA TYR A 729 15.07 -21.65 -7.09
C TYR A 729 15.11 -20.13 -6.82
N GLY A 730 16.03 -19.65 -5.97
CA GLY A 730 16.19 -18.22 -5.67
C GLY A 730 16.51 -17.35 -6.91
N PRO A 731 16.04 -16.09 -6.97
CA PRO A 731 16.08 -15.26 -8.18
C PRO A 731 17.48 -14.77 -8.59
N SER A 732 18.50 -14.93 -7.74
CA SER A 732 19.91 -14.68 -8.08
C SER A 732 20.83 -15.58 -7.24
N PRO A 733 22.03 -15.97 -7.72
CA PRO A 733 23.09 -16.60 -6.92
C PRO A 733 23.69 -15.72 -5.80
N THR A 734 22.96 -14.71 -5.32
CA THR A 734 23.44 -13.72 -4.34
C THR A 734 22.36 -13.30 -3.32
N THR A 735 21.13 -13.86 -3.38
CA THR A 735 19.98 -13.40 -2.58
C THR A 735 19.68 -14.21 -1.32
N HIS A 736 20.49 -15.22 -0.96
CA HIS A 736 20.20 -16.14 0.16
C HIS A 736 21.44 -16.48 1.00
N ILE A 737 22.23 -15.46 1.35
CA ILE A 737 23.55 -15.60 1.97
C ILE A 737 23.50 -16.38 3.30
N GLY A 738 22.41 -16.31 4.06
CA GLY A 738 22.22 -17.13 5.27
C GLY A 738 22.12 -18.63 4.99
N ILE A 739 21.34 -19.03 3.97
CA ILE A 739 21.24 -20.42 3.51
C ILE A 739 22.57 -20.91 2.96
N GLU A 740 23.24 -20.10 2.14
CA GLU A 740 24.58 -20.43 1.61
C GLU A 740 25.59 -20.68 2.73
N THR A 741 25.54 -19.87 3.79
CA THR A 741 26.38 -20.03 4.99
C THR A 741 26.08 -21.35 5.72
N CYS A 742 24.81 -21.74 5.86
CA CYS A 742 24.41 -23.03 6.45
C CYS A 742 24.90 -24.22 5.62
N MET A 743 24.68 -24.18 4.30
CA MET A 743 25.08 -25.23 3.35
C MET A 743 26.61 -25.38 3.25
N ILE A 744 27.35 -24.28 3.36
CA ILE A 744 28.82 -24.27 3.49
C ILE A 744 29.27 -24.82 4.85
N GLY A 745 28.58 -24.48 5.94
CA GLY A 745 28.86 -25.01 7.28
C GLY A 745 28.76 -26.53 7.32
N ILE A 746 27.68 -27.10 6.77
CA ILE A 746 27.51 -28.55 6.64
C ILE A 746 28.64 -29.15 5.78
N TYR A 747 28.91 -28.58 4.60
CA TYR A 747 29.97 -29.05 3.70
C TYR A 747 31.37 -29.03 4.35
N ASN A 748 31.73 -27.97 5.08
CA ASN A 748 33.03 -27.82 5.72
C ASN A 748 33.18 -28.66 6.99
N HIS A 749 32.08 -29.10 7.62
CA HIS A 749 32.15 -30.02 8.77
C HIS A 749 32.51 -31.45 8.32
N GLU A 750 31.93 -31.93 7.21
CA GLU A 750 32.26 -33.26 6.62
C GLU A 750 33.72 -33.37 6.13
N LEU A 751 34.45 -32.25 6.18
CA LEU A 751 35.80 -32.07 5.67
C LEU A 751 36.87 -32.46 6.70
N VAL A 752 36.52 -32.47 7.99
CA VAL A 752 37.45 -32.70 9.11
C VAL A 752 37.62 -34.19 9.42
N ASP A 753 36.58 -35.00 9.16
CA ASP A 753 36.40 -36.32 9.76
C ASP A 753 36.99 -37.50 8.96
N ARG A 754 38.24 -37.34 8.47
CA ARG A 754 39.00 -38.43 7.81
C ARG A 754 40.50 -38.52 8.13
N GLU A 755 41.17 -37.40 8.48
CA GLU A 755 42.60 -37.40 8.82
C GLU A 755 42.93 -36.65 10.13
N GLY A 756 41.90 -36.28 10.92
CA GLY A 756 42.00 -36.14 12.37
C GLY A 756 42.96 -35.08 12.91
N ASN A 757 42.96 -33.85 12.36
CA ASN A 757 43.65 -32.70 12.97
C ASN A 757 42.84 -31.40 12.80
N ASP A 758 42.78 -30.59 13.86
CA ASP A 758 42.01 -29.34 13.90
C ASP A 758 42.56 -28.21 13.02
N ASN A 759 41.65 -27.38 12.50
CA ASN A 759 41.86 -25.94 12.40
C ASN A 759 40.51 -25.19 12.42
N VAL A 760 40.12 -24.75 13.62
CA VAL A 760 38.88 -24.02 13.90
C VAL A 760 38.78 -22.74 13.06
N PHE A 761 37.62 -22.49 12.45
CA PHE A 761 37.33 -21.19 11.83
C PHE A 761 37.11 -20.13 12.92
N GLN A 762 38.04 -19.17 13.03
CA GLN A 762 37.77 -17.94 13.77
C GLN A 762 37.06 -16.92 12.86
N PRO A 763 35.87 -16.41 13.25
CA PRO A 763 35.29 -15.23 12.62
C PRO A 763 36.12 -13.99 12.94
N VAL A 764 35.89 -12.90 12.19
CA VAL A 764 36.64 -11.64 12.36
C VAL A 764 36.44 -11.08 13.77
N SER A 765 37.54 -10.99 14.52
CA SER A 765 37.55 -10.60 15.93
C SER A 765 37.32 -9.09 16.13
N VAL A 766 36.47 -8.76 17.12
CA VAL A 766 36.42 -7.44 17.77
C VAL A 766 37.18 -7.56 19.10
N THR A 767 37.93 -6.53 19.47
CA THR A 767 39.08 -6.60 20.39
C THR A 767 38.75 -6.93 21.85
N MET A 768 39.43 -7.97 22.41
CA MET A 768 40.20 -8.00 23.68
C MET A 768 40.87 -9.41 23.87
N PRO A 769 41.86 -9.61 24.79
CA PRO A 769 42.92 -10.60 24.57
C PRO A 769 42.82 -12.00 25.26
N SER A 770 43.45 -13.00 24.60
CA SER A 770 44.33 -14.12 25.07
C SER A 770 44.06 -14.79 26.46
N PHE A 771 44.15 -16.13 26.66
CA PHE A 771 45.33 -17.00 26.43
C PHE A 771 45.04 -18.54 26.50
N ILE A 772 45.81 -19.35 25.73
CA ILE A 772 46.47 -20.66 26.07
C ILE A 772 45.73 -22.04 26.08
N PHE A 773 46.05 -22.86 25.04
CA PHE A 773 46.49 -24.31 24.98
C PHE A 773 45.65 -25.56 25.44
N LYS A 774 45.50 -26.51 24.48
CA LYS A 774 45.86 -27.98 24.46
C LYS A 774 45.37 -28.98 25.55
N SER A 775 45.24 -30.31 25.33
CA SER A 775 45.11 -31.24 24.15
C SER A 775 45.00 -32.73 24.61
N VAL A 776 44.86 -33.70 23.68
CA VAL A 776 45.18 -35.18 23.75
C VAL A 776 44.01 -36.22 23.78
N THR A 777 43.78 -36.82 22.59
CA THR A 777 43.49 -38.23 22.16
C THR A 777 43.52 -39.43 23.15
N PRO A 778 43.21 -40.69 22.73
CA PRO A 778 42.03 -41.26 22.01
C PRO A 778 41.53 -42.58 22.70
N ASP A 779 40.67 -43.42 22.08
CA ASP A 779 40.96 -44.87 21.84
C ASP A 779 39.85 -45.68 21.11
N ALA A 780 40.20 -46.92 20.75
CA ALA A 780 39.47 -47.95 19.98
C ALA A 780 38.28 -48.63 20.74
N GLU A 781 37.53 -49.65 20.27
CA GLU A 781 37.57 -50.55 19.09
C GLU A 781 36.13 -51.14 18.89
N SER A 782 35.65 -51.54 17.71
CA SER A 782 35.92 -52.86 17.10
C SER A 782 35.03 -53.09 15.86
N ALA A 783 35.45 -53.97 14.94
CA ALA A 783 34.86 -54.09 13.60
C ALA A 783 34.13 -55.42 13.33
N LEU A 784 33.23 -55.40 12.33
CA LEU A 784 32.60 -56.60 11.75
C LEU A 784 33.62 -57.49 11.03
N THR A 785 33.41 -58.80 11.05
CA THR A 785 34.41 -59.79 10.63
C THR A 785 34.54 -60.00 9.11
N GLU A 786 35.73 -60.45 8.72
CA GLU A 786 36.25 -60.60 7.36
C GLU A 786 35.43 -61.50 6.42
N SER A 787 34.51 -62.32 6.94
CA SER A 787 33.64 -63.19 6.15
C SER A 787 32.62 -62.41 5.32
N THR A 788 32.01 -61.37 5.91
CA THR A 788 31.01 -60.52 5.24
C THR A 788 31.59 -59.80 4.02
N LEU A 789 32.86 -59.38 4.11
CA LEU A 789 33.59 -58.70 3.03
C LEU A 789 33.86 -59.60 1.82
N LYS A 790 33.87 -60.93 1.99
CA LYS A 790 34.19 -61.88 0.90
C LYS A 790 33.00 -62.26 0.01
N GLN A 791 31.76 -61.96 0.42
CA GLN A 791 30.55 -62.24 -0.38
C GLN A 791 30.11 -61.10 -1.31
N LEU A 792 30.60 -59.86 -1.09
CA LEU A 792 30.18 -58.67 -1.84
C LEU A 792 31.10 -58.30 -3.02
N ASN A 793 32.10 -59.12 -3.34
CA ASN A 793 33.14 -58.77 -4.29
C ASN A 793 33.13 -59.68 -5.53
N LEU A 794 32.37 -59.29 -6.57
CA LEU A 794 32.62 -59.70 -7.98
C LEU A 794 31.77 -58.93 -9.02
N GLN A 795 32.03 -57.63 -9.19
CA GLN A 795 32.52 -57.09 -10.48
C GLN A 795 32.96 -55.63 -10.31
N SER A 796 34.08 -55.29 -10.94
CA SER A 796 34.89 -54.12 -10.56
C SER A 796 34.59 -52.87 -11.38
N VAL A 797 33.76 -51.98 -10.83
CA VAL A 797 33.82 -50.55 -11.17
C VAL A 797 35.05 -49.96 -10.43
N PRO A 798 35.90 -49.15 -11.07
CA PRO A 798 37.01 -48.51 -10.37
C PRO A 798 36.48 -47.58 -9.28
N VAL A 799 36.80 -47.87 -8.02
CA VAL A 799 36.49 -46.98 -6.89
C VAL A 799 37.38 -45.74 -7.02
N MET A 800 36.84 -44.70 -7.65
CA MET A 800 37.37 -43.35 -7.59
C MET A 800 37.39 -42.90 -6.13
N VAL A 801 38.55 -43.04 -5.49
CA VAL A 801 38.80 -42.45 -4.17
C VAL A 801 38.76 -40.95 -4.35
N GLU A 802 37.62 -40.36 -3.97
CA GLU A 802 37.42 -38.92 -4.05
C GLU A 802 38.53 -38.23 -3.25
N ARG A 803 39.31 -37.38 -3.93
CA ARG A 803 40.31 -36.53 -3.26
C ARG A 803 39.63 -35.78 -2.11
N ALA A 804 40.36 -35.60 -1.01
CA ALA A 804 39.88 -34.85 0.15
C ALA A 804 39.20 -33.55 -0.30
N LEU A 805 37.99 -33.31 0.22
CA LEU A 805 37.19 -32.15 -0.12
C LEU A 805 38.00 -30.87 0.20
N THR A 806 38.08 -29.94 -0.75
CA THR A 806 38.72 -28.64 -0.49
C THR A 806 37.78 -27.74 0.28
N ARG A 807 38.27 -27.07 1.33
CA ARG A 807 37.50 -26.09 2.11
C ARG A 807 36.90 -25.01 1.19
N ILE A 808 35.67 -24.61 1.48
CA ILE A 808 34.95 -23.57 0.74
C ILE A 808 34.54 -22.46 1.69
N ASP A 809 34.95 -21.21 1.42
CA ASP A 809 34.50 -20.04 2.19
C ASP A 809 33.42 -19.20 1.45
N ALA A 810 33.09 -19.55 0.19
CA ALA A 810 32.00 -18.93 -0.58
C ALA A 810 31.46 -19.85 -1.70
N VAL A 811 30.16 -19.75 -2.02
CA VAL A 811 29.56 -20.45 -3.17
C VAL A 811 30.07 -19.85 -4.48
N THR A 812 30.54 -20.71 -5.39
CA THR A 812 31.00 -20.33 -6.73
C THR A 812 30.42 -21.28 -7.78
N THR A 813 30.45 -20.88 -9.05
CA THR A 813 29.97 -21.75 -10.15
C THR A 813 30.76 -23.08 -10.24
N ALA A 814 32.02 -23.10 -9.81
CA ALA A 814 32.86 -24.30 -9.82
C ALA A 814 32.55 -25.28 -8.67
N ASN A 815 32.22 -24.76 -7.48
CA ASN A 815 32.06 -25.58 -6.27
C ASN A 815 30.59 -25.89 -5.89
N ARG A 816 29.61 -25.17 -6.45
CA ARG A 816 28.17 -25.31 -6.12
C ARG A 816 27.66 -26.75 -6.22
N THR A 817 28.07 -27.49 -7.24
CA THR A 817 27.74 -28.91 -7.44
C THR A 817 28.25 -29.79 -6.28
N GLN A 818 29.44 -29.50 -5.79
CA GLN A 818 30.09 -30.23 -4.69
C GLN A 818 29.35 -29.99 -3.37
N ILE A 819 29.00 -28.73 -3.08
CA ILE A 819 28.18 -28.34 -1.92
C ILE A 819 26.81 -29.03 -1.96
N LEU A 820 26.11 -28.98 -3.10
CA LEU A 820 24.82 -29.65 -3.29
C LEU A 820 24.93 -31.15 -2.99
N ARG A 821 25.90 -31.82 -3.61
CA ARG A 821 26.07 -33.27 -3.48
C ARG A 821 26.38 -33.68 -2.04
N THR A 822 27.32 -33.01 -1.36
CA THR A 822 27.65 -33.32 0.04
C THR A 822 26.45 -33.13 0.95
N ASN A 823 25.72 -32.01 0.84
CA ASN A 823 24.54 -31.76 1.69
C ASN A 823 23.44 -32.84 1.49
N ILE A 824 23.18 -33.25 0.25
CA ILE A 824 22.23 -34.35 -0.03
C ILE A 824 22.75 -35.68 0.53
N LYS A 825 24.05 -35.98 0.39
CA LYS A 825 24.69 -37.21 0.89
C LYS A 825 24.64 -37.33 2.43
N VAL A 826 24.85 -36.23 3.15
CA VAL A 826 24.75 -36.18 4.63
C VAL A 826 23.30 -36.34 5.10
N TYR A 827 22.36 -35.71 4.40
CA TYR A 827 20.94 -35.90 4.62
C TYR A 827 20.53 -37.37 4.38
N ASN A 828 20.94 -37.95 3.26
CA ASN A 828 20.74 -39.36 2.91
C ASN A 828 21.24 -40.30 4.01
N ALA A 829 22.44 -40.08 4.54
CA ALA A 829 23.04 -40.88 5.61
C ALA A 829 22.25 -40.83 6.93
N ASN A 830 21.34 -39.86 7.11
CA ASN A 830 20.50 -39.70 8.30
C ASN A 830 18.99 -39.89 8.03
N LEU A 831 18.56 -40.30 6.83
CA LEU A 831 17.14 -40.39 6.42
C LEU A 831 16.24 -41.19 7.38
N THR A 832 16.77 -42.27 7.98
CA THR A 832 16.09 -43.09 8.99
C THR A 832 15.69 -42.32 10.26
N TYR A 833 16.38 -41.22 10.55
CA TYR A 833 16.17 -40.39 11.73
C TYR A 833 15.45 -39.06 11.42
N MET A 834 15.12 -38.81 10.15
CA MET A 834 14.38 -37.61 9.75
C MET A 834 12.89 -37.74 10.11
N PRO A 835 12.20 -36.66 10.49
CA PRO A 835 10.75 -36.66 10.63
C PRO A 835 10.07 -36.75 9.26
N GLU A 836 8.82 -37.20 9.23
CA GLU A 836 8.06 -37.44 8.00
C GLU A 836 7.99 -36.20 7.10
N ILE A 837 7.64 -35.04 7.67
CA ILE A 837 7.57 -33.76 6.96
C ILE A 837 8.86 -33.41 6.22
N SER A 838 10.03 -33.80 6.75
CA SER A 838 11.33 -33.60 6.09
C SER A 838 11.47 -34.49 4.85
N ARG A 839 11.11 -35.78 4.96
CA ARG A 839 11.11 -36.72 3.82
C ARG A 839 10.09 -36.34 2.75
N THR A 840 8.91 -35.84 3.16
CA THR A 840 7.90 -35.27 2.26
C THR A 840 8.45 -34.07 1.50
N MET A 841 9.03 -33.10 2.21
CA MET A 841 9.68 -31.92 1.59
C MET A 841 10.82 -32.31 0.64
N PHE A 842 11.59 -33.36 0.96
CA PHE A 842 12.61 -33.90 0.05
C PHE A 842 12.00 -34.50 -1.23
N CYS A 843 10.88 -35.22 -1.14
CA CYS A 843 10.17 -35.74 -2.30
C CYS A 843 9.59 -34.62 -3.18
N GLU A 844 8.92 -33.63 -2.58
CA GLU A 844 8.39 -32.46 -3.30
C GLU A 844 9.49 -31.66 -4.00
N MET A 845 10.62 -31.43 -3.30
CA MET A 845 11.81 -30.80 -3.88
C MET A 845 12.29 -31.57 -5.11
N CYS A 846 12.42 -32.90 -5.03
CA CYS A 846 12.85 -33.73 -6.17
C CYS A 846 11.88 -33.66 -7.35
N ILE A 847 10.56 -33.73 -7.10
CA ILE A 847 9.53 -33.57 -8.13
C ILE A 847 9.72 -32.21 -8.83
N ARG A 848 9.83 -31.13 -8.06
CA ARG A 848 9.97 -29.77 -8.59
C ARG A 848 11.27 -29.55 -9.34
N VAL A 849 12.38 -30.10 -8.85
CA VAL A 849 13.71 -30.08 -9.50
C VAL A 849 13.69 -30.81 -10.84
N SER A 850 12.97 -31.92 -10.97
CA SER A 850 12.77 -32.56 -12.27
C SER A 850 11.88 -31.69 -13.19
N ALA A 851 10.81 -31.09 -12.67
CA ALA A 851 9.83 -30.33 -13.41
C ALA A 851 10.36 -29.03 -14.06
N THR A 852 11.47 -28.46 -13.57
CA THR A 852 12.08 -27.23 -14.12
C THR A 852 13.04 -27.47 -15.31
N GLY A 853 13.57 -28.68 -15.48
CA GLY A 853 14.30 -29.10 -16.70
C GLY A 853 15.72 -28.53 -16.84
N TYR A 854 16.65 -29.05 -16.03
CA TYR A 854 18.09 -28.80 -16.17
C TYR A 854 18.71 -29.78 -17.18
N PRO A 855 19.37 -29.30 -18.27
CA PRO A 855 20.05 -30.17 -19.24
C PRO A 855 21.40 -30.68 -18.69
N PHE A 856 21.93 -31.74 -19.31
CA PHE A 856 23.19 -32.39 -18.92
C PHE A 856 24.38 -31.91 -19.78
N LEU A 857 25.59 -32.24 -19.31
CA LEU A 857 26.84 -32.17 -20.07
C LEU A 857 27.68 -33.39 -19.66
N PRO A 858 28.05 -34.30 -20.58
CA PRO A 858 28.84 -35.48 -20.23
C PRO A 858 30.18 -35.12 -19.58
N LEU A 859 30.55 -35.89 -18.54
CA LEU A 859 31.91 -35.88 -18.02
C LEU A 859 32.83 -36.49 -19.08
N ALA A 860 33.63 -35.65 -19.74
CA ALA A 860 34.70 -36.11 -20.61
C ALA A 860 35.73 -36.89 -19.77
N GLN A 861 35.81 -38.21 -19.98
CA GLN A 861 36.86 -39.04 -19.42
C GLN A 861 38.20 -38.78 -20.13
N ASP A 862 39.30 -39.17 -19.49
CA ASP A 862 40.65 -38.70 -19.82
C ASP A 862 41.19 -39.12 -21.20
N SER A 863 42.17 -38.31 -21.64
CA SER A 863 42.88 -38.36 -22.92
C SER A 863 43.56 -39.70 -23.26
N PRO A 864 43.94 -39.91 -24.55
CA PRO A 864 45.33 -39.53 -24.92
C PRO A 864 45.52 -38.97 -26.35
N SER A 865 46.73 -38.47 -26.60
CA SER A 865 47.32 -38.08 -27.92
C SER A 865 46.74 -36.81 -28.60
N GLN A 866 47.53 -35.95 -29.27
CA GLN A 866 48.99 -35.87 -29.44
C GLN A 866 49.41 -34.46 -29.92
N HIS A 867 50.53 -33.91 -29.41
CA HIS A 867 51.37 -32.83 -30.00
C HIS A 867 50.73 -31.42 -30.28
N HIS A 868 51.41 -30.27 -30.20
CA HIS A 868 52.77 -29.88 -29.76
C HIS A 868 52.74 -28.40 -29.27
N HIS A 869 53.78 -27.98 -28.51
CA HIS A 869 54.38 -26.63 -28.29
C HIS A 869 53.64 -25.31 -28.66
N HIS A 870 53.76 -24.19 -27.93
CA HIS A 870 54.69 -23.76 -26.86
C HIS A 870 53.94 -22.84 -25.84
N ASN A 871 54.28 -22.83 -24.55
CA ASN A 871 55.23 -21.90 -23.87
C ASN A 871 55.12 -20.40 -24.26
N ASN A 872 55.21 -19.43 -23.32
CA ASN A 872 55.04 -19.44 -21.85
C ASN A 872 55.05 -17.97 -21.32
N ASN A 873 54.79 -17.77 -20.02
CA ASN A 873 55.30 -16.66 -19.18
C ASN A 873 54.85 -15.20 -19.47
N ASN A 874 54.72 -14.30 -18.47
CA ASN A 874 54.47 -14.52 -17.03
C ASN A 874 53.94 -13.26 -16.30
N ASN A 875 53.12 -13.48 -15.29
CA ASN A 875 53.07 -12.85 -13.96
C ASN A 875 53.28 -11.32 -13.70
N ASN A 876 52.34 -10.83 -12.89
CA ASN A 876 52.48 -9.95 -11.70
C ASN A 876 52.38 -8.42 -11.79
N ASN A 877 51.37 -7.90 -11.06
CA ASN A 877 51.44 -6.91 -9.96
C ASN A 877 52.21 -5.59 -10.22
N ASN A 878 51.67 -4.38 -9.98
CA ASN A 878 51.20 -3.93 -8.65
C ASN A 878 50.63 -2.48 -8.66
N ILE A 879 49.81 -2.16 -7.65
CA ILE A 879 49.77 -0.90 -6.84
C ILE A 879 49.32 0.46 -7.46
N ASN A 880 48.29 1.01 -6.79
CA ASN A 880 47.91 2.41 -6.45
C ASN A 880 47.74 3.58 -7.45
N GLU A 881 46.55 4.18 -7.33
CA GLU A 881 46.23 5.62 -7.08
C GLU A 881 46.58 6.74 -8.09
N GLN A 882 45.51 7.51 -8.38
CA GLN A 882 45.44 8.99 -8.54
C GLN A 882 46.70 9.74 -9.03
N SER A 883 46.65 10.54 -10.10
CA SER A 883 45.86 11.78 -10.08
C SER A 883 45.96 12.61 -11.39
N SER A 884 45.07 13.60 -11.52
CA SER A 884 45.25 14.91 -12.17
C SER A 884 45.79 15.05 -13.61
N SER A 885 44.85 15.39 -14.50
CA SER A 885 44.81 16.65 -15.28
C SER A 885 45.69 16.94 -16.52
N SER A 886 44.99 17.52 -17.51
CA SER A 886 45.40 18.63 -18.40
C SER A 886 46.09 18.33 -19.76
N LEU A 887 45.45 18.86 -20.82
CA LEU A 887 46.00 19.78 -21.85
C LEU A 887 47.46 19.58 -22.31
N ALA A 888 47.81 19.58 -23.60
CA ALA A 888 47.13 20.18 -24.75
C ALA A 888 47.62 19.65 -26.12
N SER A 889 46.89 20.02 -27.18
CA SER A 889 47.39 20.32 -28.54
C SER A 889 47.95 19.19 -29.43
N MET A 890 47.96 19.29 -30.78
CA MET A 890 47.08 19.97 -31.77
C MET A 890 47.57 19.56 -33.20
N VAL A 891 46.78 19.88 -34.24
CA VAL A 891 47.20 20.10 -35.66
C VAL A 891 47.36 18.87 -36.59
N LYS A 892 46.80 19.07 -37.81
CA LYS A 892 46.98 18.38 -39.12
C LYS A 892 46.27 17.03 -39.38
N SER A 893 45.56 16.84 -40.51
CA SER A 893 44.63 17.70 -41.32
C SER A 893 44.13 16.93 -42.56
N SER A 894 43.20 17.55 -43.30
CA SER A 894 43.05 17.55 -44.77
C SER A 894 42.46 16.31 -45.49
N ASP A 895 41.54 16.46 -46.45
CA ASP A 895 40.68 17.61 -46.81
C ASP A 895 39.53 17.24 -47.78
N ALA A 896 38.57 18.17 -47.94
CA ALA A 896 37.65 18.36 -49.10
C ALA A 896 36.56 17.30 -49.42
N LEU A 897 35.40 17.58 -50.06
CA LEU A 897 34.50 18.74 -50.38
C LEU A 897 33.16 18.09 -50.91
N PHE A 898 31.98 18.69 -51.17
CA PHE A 898 31.44 20.08 -51.17
C PHE A 898 29.88 20.07 -51.02
N GLU A 899 29.30 21.22 -50.67
CA GLU A 899 28.00 21.86 -51.05
C GLU A 899 26.61 21.14 -51.19
N GLU A 900 25.66 21.69 -50.41
CA GLU A 900 24.28 22.14 -50.73
C GLU A 900 23.01 21.24 -50.89
N SER A 901 21.91 21.85 -50.42
CA SER A 901 20.47 21.60 -50.67
C SER A 901 19.71 20.51 -49.89
N ALA A 902 18.39 20.71 -49.78
CA ALA A 902 17.38 19.95 -49.03
C ALA A 902 16.09 19.86 -49.92
N PRO A 903 14.97 19.17 -49.58
CA PRO A 903 14.58 18.61 -48.26
C PRO A 903 13.81 17.25 -48.27
N LEU A 904 13.28 16.86 -47.10
CA LEU A 904 12.05 16.06 -46.85
C LEU A 904 11.72 14.83 -47.75
N SER A 905 11.93 13.60 -47.24
CA SER A 905 11.02 12.44 -47.43
C SER A 905 11.49 11.12 -46.75
N GLN A 906 11.38 10.98 -45.42
CA GLN A 906 11.64 9.68 -44.74
C GLN A 906 10.68 9.28 -43.60
N SER A 907 9.81 10.18 -43.11
CA SER A 907 8.85 9.89 -42.03
C SER A 907 7.71 8.95 -42.43
N GLU A 908 7.19 9.07 -43.65
CA GLU A 908 5.98 8.38 -44.09
C GLU A 908 6.18 6.86 -44.25
N ASN A 909 7.32 6.43 -44.80
CA ASN A 909 7.66 5.02 -44.98
C ASN A 909 7.77 4.24 -43.66
N LEU A 910 8.03 4.91 -42.52
CA LEU A 910 8.05 4.27 -41.21
C LEU A 910 6.63 4.05 -40.65
N ILE A 911 5.75 5.04 -40.84
CA ILE A 911 4.35 4.99 -40.40
C ILE A 911 3.57 3.95 -41.20
N GLU A 912 3.73 3.95 -42.52
CA GLU A 912 3.11 2.98 -43.44
C GLU A 912 3.49 1.53 -43.07
N ARG A 913 4.75 1.30 -42.69
CA ARG A 913 5.27 -0.01 -42.28
C ARG A 913 4.73 -0.44 -40.91
N GLN A 914 4.70 0.46 -39.93
CA GLN A 914 4.09 0.19 -38.61
C GLN A 914 2.57 -0.04 -38.69
N ARG A 915 1.89 0.61 -39.64
CA ARG A 915 0.46 0.41 -39.90
C ARG A 915 0.19 -0.98 -40.45
N LYS A 916 0.94 -1.42 -41.46
CA LYS A 916 0.86 -2.78 -42.02
C LYS A 916 1.22 -3.86 -40.99
N GLU A 917 2.24 -3.65 -40.16
CA GLU A 917 2.51 -4.57 -39.05
C GLU A 917 1.37 -4.65 -38.03
N ARG A 918 0.72 -3.53 -37.69
CA ARG A 918 -0.45 -3.51 -36.80
C ARG A 918 -1.67 -4.19 -37.43
N GLU A 919 -1.85 -4.08 -38.73
CA GLU A 919 -2.94 -4.76 -39.47
C GLU A 919 -2.69 -6.27 -39.58
N SER A 920 -1.48 -6.72 -39.90
CA SER A 920 -1.13 -8.16 -39.85
C SER A 920 -1.27 -8.75 -38.44
N ARG A 921 -0.87 -8.02 -37.39
CA ARG A 921 -1.08 -8.46 -35.99
C ARG A 921 -2.55 -8.44 -35.57
N LYS A 922 -3.40 -7.59 -36.17
CA LYS A 922 -4.86 -7.66 -36.01
C LYS A 922 -5.45 -8.88 -36.72
N GLN A 923 -5.10 -9.14 -37.98
CA GLN A 923 -5.56 -10.34 -38.70
C GLN A 923 -5.17 -11.62 -37.95
N PHE A 924 -3.91 -11.74 -37.53
CA PHE A 924 -3.44 -12.93 -36.78
C PHE A 924 -4.21 -13.16 -35.47
N ARG A 925 -4.62 -12.09 -34.76
CA ARG A 925 -5.48 -12.20 -33.57
C ARG A 925 -6.96 -12.45 -33.88
N MET A 926 -7.44 -12.07 -35.06
CA MET A 926 -8.85 -12.22 -35.46
C MET A 926 -9.14 -13.59 -36.09
N THR A 927 -8.14 -14.27 -36.64
CA THR A 927 -8.25 -15.68 -37.05
C THR A 927 -8.38 -16.63 -35.85
N SER A 928 -7.66 -16.35 -34.75
CA SER A 928 -7.72 -17.17 -33.51
C SER A 928 -8.99 -16.98 -32.65
N TYR A 929 -10.00 -16.25 -33.14
CA TYR A 929 -11.24 -15.96 -32.41
C TYR A 929 -12.52 -16.27 -33.19
N LEU A 930 -12.42 -17.01 -34.30
CA LEU A 930 -13.58 -17.51 -35.08
C LEU A 930 -13.69 -19.05 -35.11
N GLU A 931 -12.84 -19.76 -34.37
CA GLU A 931 -12.85 -21.24 -34.26
C GLU A 931 -13.44 -21.77 -32.94
N LEU A 932 -13.97 -20.89 -32.08
CA LEU A 932 -14.41 -21.23 -30.72
C LEU A 932 -15.89 -20.92 -30.44
N ASP A 933 -16.65 -20.44 -31.43
CA ASP A 933 -18.05 -19.99 -31.28
C ASP A 933 -19.03 -20.76 -32.21
N TYR A 934 -18.66 -21.97 -32.63
CA TYR A 934 -19.48 -22.85 -33.48
C TYR A 934 -19.63 -24.29 -32.95
N GLN A 935 -19.36 -24.53 -31.65
CA GLN A 935 -19.52 -25.85 -31.01
C GLN A 935 -20.37 -25.85 -29.73
N LEU A 936 -21.23 -24.84 -29.53
CA LEU A 936 -22.26 -24.84 -28.47
C LEU A 936 -23.70 -24.66 -28.99
N GLN A 937 -23.96 -25.07 -30.23
CA GLN A 937 -25.32 -25.37 -30.72
C GLN A 937 -25.34 -26.73 -31.43
N SER A 938 -26.49 -27.41 -31.38
CA SER A 938 -26.78 -28.71 -32.04
C SER A 938 -26.16 -30.01 -31.48
N HIS A 939 -26.13 -30.19 -30.14
CA HIS A 939 -26.03 -31.54 -29.58
C HIS A 939 -27.38 -32.29 -29.65
N HIS A 940 -27.86 -32.57 -30.87
CA HIS A 940 -29.01 -33.44 -31.11
C HIS A 940 -28.90 -34.23 -32.42
N ASN A 941 -28.97 -35.56 -32.27
CA ASN A 941 -29.19 -36.60 -33.28
C ASN A 941 -28.08 -36.98 -34.29
N GLN A 942 -27.79 -38.30 -34.20
CA GLN A 942 -27.45 -39.25 -35.27
C GLN A 942 -25.98 -39.42 -35.74
N HIS A 943 -25.43 -40.59 -35.36
CA HIS A 943 -24.45 -41.33 -36.16
C HIS A 943 -24.99 -41.64 -37.56
N LEU A 944 -24.11 -41.80 -38.56
CA LEU A 944 -23.90 -43.09 -39.27
C LEU A 944 -22.75 -43.04 -40.31
N THR A 945 -21.63 -43.68 -39.96
CA THR A 945 -20.77 -44.56 -40.81
C THR A 945 -20.22 -44.16 -42.19
N ASN A 946 -18.91 -44.44 -42.35
CA ASN A 946 -18.16 -44.88 -43.55
C ASN A 946 -17.67 -43.84 -44.59
N GLY A 947 -16.38 -43.93 -44.94
CA GLY A 947 -15.79 -43.22 -46.10
C GLY A 947 -14.25 -43.17 -46.14
N ASN A 948 -13.62 -44.14 -46.81
CA ASN A 948 -12.18 -44.32 -47.07
C ASN A 948 -11.34 -43.05 -47.38
N GLY A 949 -10.05 -43.04 -47.03
CA GLY A 949 -9.06 -42.09 -47.60
C GLY A 949 -7.64 -42.16 -47.01
N ASN A 950 -6.70 -42.80 -47.72
CA ASN A 950 -5.28 -42.92 -47.30
C ASN A 950 -4.56 -41.56 -47.18
N THR A 951 -3.68 -41.41 -46.18
CA THR A 951 -2.63 -40.38 -46.15
C THR A 951 -1.24 -41.02 -46.05
N THR A 952 -0.36 -40.69 -47.01
CA THR A 952 1.06 -41.07 -46.99
C THR A 952 1.92 -39.92 -46.49
N HIS A 953 2.93 -40.21 -45.68
CA HIS A 953 3.89 -39.21 -45.21
C HIS A 953 4.69 -38.55 -46.35
N GLN A 954 4.90 -37.24 -46.26
CA GLN A 954 6.15 -36.62 -46.68
C GLN A 954 6.62 -35.61 -45.62
N HIS A 955 7.93 -35.58 -45.37
CA HIS A 955 8.58 -34.56 -44.56
C HIS A 955 8.92 -33.33 -45.42
N THR A 956 8.84 -32.14 -44.84
CA THR A 956 9.63 -30.99 -45.31
C THR A 956 10.28 -30.28 -44.12
N THR A 957 11.59 -30.35 -44.03
CA THR A 957 12.39 -29.63 -43.02
C THR A 957 12.47 -28.15 -43.37
N ILE A 958 12.28 -27.26 -42.38
CA ILE A 958 12.63 -25.84 -42.51
C ILE A 958 13.70 -25.50 -41.48
N THR A 959 14.88 -25.16 -41.98
CA THR A 959 16.00 -24.62 -41.18
C THR A 959 15.71 -23.19 -40.74
N THR A 960 15.92 -22.89 -39.46
CA THR A 960 15.91 -21.52 -38.93
C THR A 960 17.30 -21.08 -38.51
N THR A 961 17.78 -20.00 -39.11
CA THR A 961 19.11 -19.42 -38.86
C THR A 961 19.18 -18.70 -37.51
N THR A 962 20.26 -18.91 -36.77
CA THR A 962 20.54 -18.20 -35.51
C THR A 962 21.07 -16.78 -35.75
N THR A 963 20.45 -15.78 -35.13
CA THR A 963 21.05 -14.46 -34.91
C THR A 963 20.93 -14.09 -33.42
N ASN A 964 22.06 -13.91 -32.75
CA ASN A 964 22.11 -13.67 -31.31
C ASN A 964 21.67 -12.25 -30.93
N ASN A 965 20.75 -12.15 -29.96
CA ASN A 965 20.82 -11.15 -28.88
C ASN A 965 19.84 -11.51 -27.74
N SER A 966 20.08 -12.64 -27.07
CA SER A 966 19.38 -13.01 -25.83
C SER A 966 20.27 -12.76 -24.62
N LYS A 967 19.71 -12.17 -23.55
CA LYS A 967 20.37 -12.14 -22.24
C LYS A 967 20.36 -13.57 -21.68
N ILE A 968 21.49 -14.27 -21.78
CA ILE A 968 21.63 -15.64 -21.27
C ILE A 968 21.56 -15.60 -19.73
N VAL A 969 20.38 -15.90 -19.19
CA VAL A 969 20.24 -16.30 -17.79
C VAL A 969 21.01 -17.60 -17.61
N LYS A 970 22.07 -17.58 -16.79
CA LYS A 970 22.83 -18.78 -16.41
C LYS A 970 21.92 -19.74 -15.62
N ARG A 971 21.25 -20.66 -16.33
CA ARG A 971 20.55 -21.79 -15.70
C ARG A 971 21.56 -22.63 -14.92
N LEU A 972 21.12 -23.23 -13.81
CA LEU A 972 21.91 -24.25 -13.12
C LEU A 972 22.08 -25.48 -14.03
N TYR A 973 23.12 -26.26 -13.77
CA TYR A 973 23.33 -27.59 -14.32
C TYR A 973 23.48 -28.55 -13.12
N ILE A 974 22.78 -29.67 -13.13
CA ILE A 974 22.85 -30.70 -12.08
C ILE A 974 23.61 -31.90 -12.67
N THR A 975 24.68 -32.32 -12.01
CA THR A 975 25.51 -33.44 -12.49
C THR A 975 24.90 -34.79 -12.17
N GLU A 976 25.33 -35.81 -12.91
CA GLU A 976 25.03 -37.23 -12.66
C GLU A 976 25.30 -37.61 -11.19
N SER A 977 26.41 -37.11 -10.62
CA SER A 977 26.81 -37.37 -9.24
C SER A 977 25.88 -36.76 -8.19
N VAL A 978 25.10 -35.72 -8.53
CA VAL A 978 23.99 -35.23 -7.67
C VAL A 978 22.73 -36.06 -7.92
N TYR A 979 22.43 -36.42 -9.18
CA TYR A 979 21.29 -37.28 -9.52
C TYR A 979 21.36 -38.65 -8.84
N ARG A 980 22.54 -39.28 -8.76
CA ARG A 980 22.73 -40.55 -8.03
C ARG A 980 22.35 -40.41 -6.54
N GLU A 981 22.76 -39.33 -5.88
CA GLU A 981 22.38 -39.08 -4.47
C GLU A 981 20.88 -38.81 -4.31
N LEU A 982 20.25 -38.05 -5.21
CA LEU A 982 18.79 -37.83 -5.19
C LEU A 982 18.02 -39.15 -5.34
N ILE A 983 18.44 -40.02 -6.26
CA ILE A 983 17.80 -41.33 -6.49
C ILE A 983 18.02 -42.26 -5.29
N THR A 984 19.19 -42.26 -4.65
CA THR A 984 19.42 -43.01 -3.40
C THR A 984 18.46 -42.58 -2.29
N GLY A 985 18.32 -41.28 -2.05
CA GLY A 985 17.41 -40.77 -1.01
C GLY A 985 15.94 -41.05 -1.30
N LEU A 986 15.53 -40.86 -2.56
CA LEU A 986 14.16 -41.20 -2.99
C LEU A 986 13.87 -42.70 -2.93
N THR A 987 14.85 -43.55 -3.22
CA THR A 987 14.69 -45.01 -3.09
C THR A 987 14.36 -45.38 -1.64
N TYR A 988 15.05 -44.79 -0.67
CA TYR A 988 14.71 -44.97 0.75
C TYR A 988 13.28 -44.48 1.06
N CYS A 989 12.93 -43.25 0.68
CA CYS A 989 11.58 -42.70 0.90
C CYS A 989 10.47 -43.48 0.19
N ALA A 990 10.78 -44.21 -0.89
CA ALA A 990 9.83 -45.04 -1.62
C ALA A 990 9.50 -46.36 -0.91
N PHE A 991 10.39 -46.85 -0.04
CA PHE A 991 10.14 -47.98 0.86
C PHE A 991 9.58 -47.57 2.25
N GLN A 992 9.18 -46.30 2.44
CA GLN A 992 8.50 -45.82 3.64
C GLN A 992 7.04 -45.48 3.29
N ASP A 993 6.07 -46.17 3.90
CA ASP A 993 4.67 -46.16 3.40
C ASP A 993 4.03 -44.77 3.28
N SER A 994 4.32 -43.85 4.20
CA SER A 994 3.78 -42.48 4.15
C SER A 994 4.36 -41.61 3.04
N THR A 995 5.62 -41.82 2.64
CA THR A 995 6.24 -41.09 1.51
C THR A 995 6.25 -41.87 0.20
N LYS A 996 5.88 -43.16 0.22
CA LYS A 996 5.92 -44.12 -0.91
C LYS A 996 5.32 -43.58 -2.21
N SER A 997 4.16 -42.94 -2.13
CA SER A 997 3.48 -42.35 -3.29
C SER A 997 4.28 -41.19 -3.88
N MET A 998 4.65 -40.19 -3.07
CA MET A 998 5.40 -39.01 -3.52
C MET A 998 6.80 -39.35 -4.01
N ALA A 999 7.51 -40.27 -3.35
CA ALA A 999 8.81 -40.75 -3.79
C ALA A 999 8.72 -41.52 -5.12
N THR A 1000 7.67 -42.33 -5.33
CA THR A 1000 7.40 -43.00 -6.62
C THR A 1000 7.11 -41.99 -7.73
N ILE A 1001 6.37 -40.91 -7.44
CA ILE A 1001 6.14 -39.80 -8.38
C ILE A 1001 7.47 -39.10 -8.70
N ALA A 1002 8.29 -38.78 -7.70
CA ALA A 1002 9.60 -38.15 -7.87
C ALA A 1002 10.54 -38.98 -8.75
N LEU A 1003 10.67 -40.30 -8.48
CA LEU A 1003 11.49 -41.21 -9.29
C LEU A 1003 10.99 -41.28 -10.73
N LYS A 1004 9.67 -41.33 -10.95
CA LYS A 1004 9.07 -41.33 -12.30
C LYS A 1004 9.33 -40.01 -13.04
N SER A 1005 9.19 -38.85 -12.38
CA SER A 1005 9.42 -37.54 -12.98
C SER A 1005 10.90 -37.29 -13.31
N ILE A 1006 11.81 -37.81 -12.49
CA ILE A 1006 13.26 -37.87 -12.77
C ILE A 1006 13.52 -38.74 -14.01
N ASN A 1007 13.05 -39.99 -14.02
CA ASN A 1007 13.29 -40.93 -15.11
C ASN A 1007 12.74 -40.43 -16.46
N GLN A 1008 11.55 -39.82 -16.47
CA GLN A 1008 10.95 -39.28 -17.71
C GLN A 1008 11.81 -38.20 -18.38
N ARG A 1009 12.62 -37.45 -17.61
CA ARG A 1009 13.44 -36.33 -18.11
C ARG A 1009 14.94 -36.64 -18.20
N ALA A 1010 15.40 -37.71 -17.55
CA ALA A 1010 16.73 -38.27 -17.75
C ALA A 1010 16.93 -38.96 -19.13
N SER A 1011 15.85 -39.08 -19.90
CA SER A 1011 15.65 -39.96 -21.06
C SER A 1011 16.47 -39.69 -22.33
N HIS A 1012 17.34 -38.67 -22.35
CA HIS A 1012 18.21 -38.38 -23.50
C HIS A 1012 19.72 -38.37 -23.24
N ASP A 1013 20.20 -38.27 -21.99
CA ASP A 1013 21.64 -38.03 -21.72
C ASP A 1013 22.23 -38.74 -20.47
N LEU A 1014 21.44 -39.48 -19.67
CA LEU A 1014 21.97 -40.16 -18.48
C LEU A 1014 22.54 -41.56 -18.76
N VAL A 1015 23.51 -41.97 -17.92
CA VAL A 1015 24.11 -43.32 -17.92
C VAL A 1015 23.02 -44.40 -17.72
N PRO A 1016 22.90 -45.41 -18.60
CA PRO A 1016 21.81 -46.40 -18.56
C PRO A 1016 21.65 -47.16 -17.23
N GLU A 1017 22.74 -47.37 -16.49
CA GLU A 1017 22.74 -48.02 -15.17
C GLU A 1017 21.81 -47.34 -14.17
N ILE A 1018 21.78 -46.00 -14.17
CA ILE A 1018 20.97 -45.21 -13.22
C ILE A 1018 19.48 -45.43 -13.51
N MET A 1019 19.12 -45.41 -14.79
CA MET A 1019 17.76 -45.67 -15.27
C MET A 1019 17.34 -47.13 -15.03
N LEU A 1020 18.26 -48.09 -15.15
CA LEU A 1020 18.00 -49.49 -14.79
C LEU A 1020 17.73 -49.63 -13.29
N TYR A 1021 18.52 -48.98 -12.42
CA TYR A 1021 18.34 -49.02 -10.97
C TYR A 1021 16.99 -48.41 -10.54
N SER A 1022 16.69 -47.18 -10.97
CA SER A 1022 15.45 -46.49 -10.58
C SER A 1022 14.19 -47.16 -11.15
N ASN A 1023 14.23 -47.69 -12.38
CA ASN A 1023 13.13 -48.48 -12.92
C ASN A 1023 12.95 -49.82 -12.19
N SER A 1024 14.04 -50.45 -11.72
CA SER A 1024 13.96 -51.67 -10.91
C SER A 1024 13.27 -51.41 -9.56
N VAL A 1025 13.61 -50.30 -8.89
CA VAL A 1025 12.93 -49.84 -7.66
C VAL A 1025 11.44 -49.59 -7.92
N ILE A 1026 11.10 -48.86 -8.98
CA ILE A 1026 9.70 -48.60 -9.37
C ILE A 1026 8.93 -49.91 -9.61
N ASN A 1027 9.51 -50.87 -10.33
CA ASN A 1027 8.86 -52.14 -10.64
C ASN A 1027 8.62 -53.00 -9.39
N VAL A 1028 9.57 -53.07 -8.46
CA VAL A 1028 9.41 -53.76 -7.17
C VAL A 1028 8.26 -53.16 -6.36
N LEU A 1029 8.19 -51.83 -6.28
CA LEU A 1029 7.15 -51.11 -5.55
C LEU A 1029 5.76 -51.27 -6.19
N GLN A 1030 5.68 -51.43 -7.51
CA GLN A 1030 4.41 -51.71 -8.20
C GLN A 1030 3.95 -53.16 -7.98
N HIS A 1031 4.86 -54.15 -7.91
CA HIS A 1031 4.49 -55.52 -7.54
C HIS A 1031 4.09 -55.67 -6.07
N GLN A 1032 4.73 -54.93 -5.15
CA GLN A 1032 4.28 -54.80 -3.74
C GLN A 1032 2.96 -54.01 -3.57
N HIS A 1033 2.25 -53.73 -4.66
CA HIS A 1033 0.94 -53.09 -4.65
C HIS A 1033 -0.17 -54.00 -5.22
N GLN A 1034 0.17 -55.24 -5.60
CA GLN A 1034 -0.72 -56.24 -6.21
C GLN A 1034 -0.80 -57.57 -5.43
N ASN A 1035 0.03 -57.72 -4.38
CA ASN A 1035 -0.04 -58.76 -3.35
C ASN A 1035 -0.25 -58.10 -1.98
#